data_AF-A0A1M7Q8I4-F1
#
_entry.id   AF-A0A1M7Q8I4-F1
#
_cell.length_a   1.000
_cell.length_b   1.000
_cell.length_c   1.000
_cell.angle_alpha   90.00
_cell.angle_beta   90.00
_cell.angle_gamma   90.00
#
_symmetry.space_group_name_H-M   'P 1'
#
loop_
_entity.id
_entity.type
_entity.pdbx_description
1 polymer ?
#
loop_
_entity_poly.entity_id
_entity_poly.type
_entity_poly.pdbx_seq_one_letter_code
_entity_poly.pdbx_strand_id
1 'polypeptide(L)'
;MADLPQNSAPKPALRAAPKSTPKLAPKAPQRGPDIVLADTPVSEPVEGEFVSFPDSPFQLFQPYPPAGDQPTAIAALAEGIEDGLSYQTLLGVTGSGKTFTMANVIARMGRPAIVFAPNKTLAAQLYSEFREFFPKNAVEYFVSYYDYYQPEAYVPQRDLFIEKDSSINEHIEQMRLSATKSLLERRDVVIVATVSAIYGIGNPSDYHRMVMTLRAGDKMGQRDVIAQLIRMQYQRNEMDFSRGTFRVRGDTIDVFPAEHSELAIRIELFDDEVETLQLFDPLTGRIRQKIPRFTVYPSSHYVTPRDRVVAAIDTIKAELRTRLDELVTGGKLVEAQRLEQRTRFDLEMLQEIGHCKGIENYTRHLSGAAPGDPPSTLVDYLPADALMFLDESHVMIGQLGGMYNGDRARKTTLVEYGFRLPSALDNRPLKFEEFEKKMRQVVFVSATPADFEKRNAGQVVEQVVRPTGLVDPLVEVRPATHQVDDVLQEIRDRVEIHERVLITTLTKRMAEQLTDYLSDNGVKVRYLHSDIDTVERVEILRDLRLGTFDVLVGINLLREGLDIPEVSLVAILDADKEGFLRAERSLIQTIGRAARNINGKAILYADKMTESMRRAIDETERRRAKQIQHNLEQGITPRSVKKQIRELIDGVYSEKSAKDDLKNAAETAEVEAMSEKDLGRRIKQLEKQMLEHARNLEFEKAARVRDQLAHLREQAFGAPGTDNVVLLPAADARKA
;
A
#
# COMPACT_ATOMS: atom_id res chain seq x y z
N MET A 1 -66.54 68.41 -37.90
CA MET A 1 -65.52 67.41 -38.34
C MET A 1 -64.52 67.25 -37.20
N ALA A 2 -64.65 66.28 -36.31
CA ALA A 2 -65.84 65.59 -35.80
C ALA A 2 -65.45 65.11 -34.38
N ASP A 3 -65.97 65.69 -33.30
CA ASP A 3 -67.34 65.63 -32.74
C ASP A 3 -67.59 64.38 -31.85
N LEU A 4 -68.05 64.63 -30.62
CA LEU A 4 -68.58 63.71 -29.59
C LEU A 4 -70.12 63.54 -29.80
N PRO A 5 -70.99 63.03 -28.87
CA PRO A 5 -70.84 62.22 -27.63
C PRO A 5 -71.44 60.80 -27.86
N GLN A 6 -72.10 59.98 -26.99
CA GLN A 6 -72.74 60.01 -25.64
C GLN A 6 -72.52 58.62 -24.96
N ASN A 7 -72.60 58.34 -23.64
CA ASN A 7 -73.24 58.94 -22.45
C ASN A 7 -74.72 58.54 -22.16
N SER A 8 -74.95 57.55 -21.27
CA SER A 8 -76.09 57.52 -20.33
C SER A 8 -75.95 56.43 -19.24
N ALA A 9 -76.58 56.65 -18.07
CA ALA A 9 -76.75 55.71 -16.94
C ALA A 9 -78.19 55.83 -16.40
N PRO A 10 -78.71 54.96 -15.49
CA PRO A 10 -78.91 55.42 -14.10
C PRO A 10 -79.06 54.39 -12.94
N LYS A 11 -78.31 54.62 -11.84
CA LYS A 11 -78.78 54.64 -10.42
C LYS A 11 -79.41 53.32 -9.80
N PRO A 12 -80.03 53.32 -8.58
CA PRO A 12 -79.29 53.07 -7.33
C PRO A 12 -79.98 52.18 -6.25
N ALA A 13 -79.25 51.78 -5.18
CA ALA A 13 -79.83 51.52 -3.84
C ALA A 13 -78.79 51.54 -2.69
N LEU A 14 -79.26 51.76 -1.45
CA LEU A 14 -78.50 51.67 -0.18
C LEU A 14 -78.41 50.17 0.27
N ARG A 15 -77.69 49.74 1.33
CA ARG A 15 -77.51 50.34 2.68
C ARG A 15 -76.49 49.61 3.56
N ALA A 16 -76.05 50.32 4.61
CA ALA A 16 -75.47 49.84 5.87
C ALA A 16 -74.02 49.28 5.89
N ALA A 17 -73.30 49.62 6.97
CA ALA A 17 -71.99 49.12 7.32
C ALA A 17 -72.01 48.59 8.78
N PRO A 18 -71.16 47.61 9.15
CA PRO A 18 -70.93 47.27 10.54
C PRO A 18 -69.47 47.47 10.99
N LYS A 19 -69.31 48.29 12.04
CA LYS A 19 -68.44 48.14 13.23
C LYS A 19 -66.99 47.68 13.07
N SER A 20 -66.09 48.49 13.62
CA SER A 20 -64.70 48.15 13.94
C SER A 20 -64.57 47.05 15.01
N THR A 21 -63.53 46.23 14.87
CA THR A 21 -62.99 45.30 15.89
C THR A 21 -61.45 45.36 15.87
N PRO A 22 -60.75 44.95 16.95
CA PRO A 22 -59.47 45.55 17.32
C PRO A 22 -58.24 45.01 16.57
N LYS A 23 -57.14 45.79 16.59
CA LYS A 23 -55.80 45.33 16.25
C LYS A 23 -55.38 44.21 17.21
N LEU A 24 -55.01 43.04 16.68
CA LEU A 24 -54.17 42.08 17.41
C LEU A 24 -52.70 42.34 17.09
N ALA A 25 -51.83 42.07 18.06
CA ALA A 25 -50.38 42.05 17.88
C ALA A 25 -49.96 40.84 17.00
N PRO A 26 -48.80 40.89 16.30
CA PRO A 26 -48.30 39.75 15.55
C PRO A 26 -48.02 38.56 16.47
N LYS A 27 -48.51 37.38 16.09
CA LYS A 27 -48.12 36.12 16.73
C LYS A 27 -46.72 35.72 16.27
N ALA A 28 -45.95 35.14 17.18
CA ALA A 28 -44.70 34.44 16.84
C ALA A 28 -44.97 33.27 15.86
N PRO A 29 -44.00 32.89 15.01
CA PRO A 29 -44.17 31.77 14.08
C PRO A 29 -44.43 30.48 14.84
N GLN A 30 -45.37 29.67 14.33
CA GLN A 30 -45.63 28.33 14.86
C GLN A 30 -44.46 27.42 14.46
N ARG A 31 -43.96 26.62 15.42
CA ARG A 31 -43.08 25.49 15.08
C ARG A 31 -43.85 24.52 14.19
N GLY A 32 -43.16 23.92 13.22
CA GLY A 32 -43.65 22.71 12.55
C GLY A 32 -43.76 21.54 13.53
N PRO A 33 -44.36 20.41 13.13
CA PRO A 33 -44.43 19.23 13.98
C PRO A 33 -43.02 18.76 14.34
N ASP A 34 -42.76 18.54 15.62
CA ASP A 34 -41.48 18.01 16.09
C ASP A 34 -41.27 16.62 15.49
N ILE A 35 -40.23 16.46 14.66
CA ILE A 35 -39.82 15.16 14.15
C ILE A 35 -39.17 14.40 15.30
N VAL A 36 -39.99 13.59 15.99
CA VAL A 36 -39.49 12.63 16.97
C VAL A 36 -38.61 11.62 16.24
N LEU A 37 -37.30 11.80 16.36
CA LEU A 37 -36.34 10.75 16.04
C LEU A 37 -36.66 9.56 16.95
N ALA A 38 -37.29 8.53 16.39
CA ALA A 38 -37.45 7.27 17.08
C ALA A 38 -36.07 6.63 17.23
N ASP A 39 -35.64 6.36 18.46
CA ASP A 39 -34.49 5.52 18.74
C ASP A 39 -34.79 4.09 18.24
N THR A 40 -34.53 3.83 16.97
CA THR A 40 -34.35 2.46 16.48
C THR A 40 -33.23 1.84 17.32
N PRO A 41 -33.46 0.70 17.99
CA PRO A 41 -32.43 0.08 18.81
C PRO A 41 -31.19 -0.17 17.95
N VAL A 42 -30.02 0.14 18.49
CA VAL A 42 -28.74 -0.17 17.85
C VAL A 42 -28.73 -1.67 17.60
N SER A 43 -28.72 -2.06 16.33
CA SER A 43 -28.58 -3.48 15.95
C SER A 43 -27.27 -4.00 16.53
N GLU A 44 -27.34 -5.17 17.16
CA GLU A 44 -26.17 -5.89 17.66
C GLU A 44 -25.13 -6.02 16.53
N PRO A 45 -23.82 -5.92 16.83
CA PRO A 45 -22.79 -6.03 15.81
C PRO A 45 -22.91 -7.40 15.15
N VAL A 46 -23.21 -7.41 13.85
CA VAL A 46 -23.34 -8.64 13.07
C VAL A 46 -22.00 -9.38 13.11
N GLU A 47 -21.98 -10.57 13.70
CA GLU A 47 -20.80 -11.42 13.71
C GLU A 47 -20.47 -11.81 12.26
N GLY A 48 -19.29 -11.41 11.78
CA GLY A 48 -18.84 -11.68 10.42
C GLY A 48 -18.66 -13.19 10.18
N GLU A 49 -19.04 -13.66 9.00
CA GLU A 49 -19.02 -15.08 8.65
C GLU A 49 -17.77 -15.49 7.87
N PHE A 50 -17.34 -16.76 8.02
CA PHE A 50 -16.29 -17.34 7.18
C PHE A 50 -16.91 -18.08 6.00
N VAL A 51 -16.72 -17.54 4.80
CA VAL A 51 -17.14 -18.14 3.53
C VAL A 51 -15.98 -18.93 2.94
N SER A 52 -16.29 -20.06 2.29
CA SER A 52 -15.35 -20.88 1.53
C SER A 52 -16.03 -21.40 0.27
N PHE A 53 -15.29 -21.52 -0.82
CA PHE A 53 -15.82 -21.89 -2.13
C PHE A 53 -15.32 -23.29 -2.54
N PRO A 54 -16.07 -24.05 -3.37
CA PRO A 54 -15.61 -25.34 -3.89
C PRO A 54 -14.22 -25.21 -4.54
N ASP A 55 -13.35 -26.21 -4.29
CA ASP A 55 -11.98 -26.30 -4.79
C ASP A 55 -11.04 -25.10 -4.49
N SER A 56 -11.49 -24.15 -3.65
CA SER A 56 -10.71 -23.00 -3.20
C SER A 56 -10.08 -23.24 -1.82
N PRO A 57 -8.78 -22.96 -1.64
CA PRO A 57 -8.12 -23.05 -0.34
C PRO A 57 -8.30 -21.78 0.52
N PHE A 58 -8.98 -20.74 0.01
CA PHE A 58 -9.19 -19.47 0.71
C PHE A 58 -10.42 -19.49 1.63
N GLN A 59 -10.25 -19.00 2.85
CA GLN A 59 -11.33 -18.77 3.82
C GLN A 59 -11.56 -17.27 3.95
N LEU A 60 -12.52 -16.75 3.19
CA LEU A 60 -12.87 -15.34 3.16
C LEU A 60 -13.72 -14.98 4.38
N PHE A 61 -13.22 -14.09 5.22
CA PHE A 61 -14.01 -13.45 6.27
C PHE A 61 -14.87 -12.34 5.65
N GLN A 62 -16.18 -12.43 5.83
CA GLN A 62 -17.17 -11.44 5.39
C GLN A 62 -17.77 -10.74 6.62
N PRO A 63 -17.24 -9.55 7.01
CA PRO A 63 -17.87 -8.72 8.06
C PRO A 63 -19.21 -8.10 7.61
N TYR A 64 -19.52 -8.19 6.31
CA TYR A 64 -20.78 -7.81 5.70
C TYR A 64 -20.92 -8.52 4.33
N PRO A 65 -22.14 -8.84 3.88
CA PRO A 65 -22.35 -9.42 2.54
C PRO A 65 -22.08 -8.40 1.42
N PRO A 66 -21.71 -8.84 0.20
CA PRO A 66 -21.54 -7.95 -0.94
C PRO A 66 -22.82 -7.16 -1.30
N ALA A 67 -22.69 -5.86 -1.56
CA ALA A 67 -23.82 -4.95 -1.75
C ALA A 67 -23.58 -3.87 -2.83
N GLY A 68 -24.65 -3.22 -3.31
CA GLY A 68 -24.59 -2.27 -4.43
C GLY A 68 -24.24 -2.98 -5.75
N ASP A 69 -23.30 -2.42 -6.51
CA ASP A 69 -22.79 -3.06 -7.75
C ASP A 69 -21.85 -4.26 -7.45
N GLN A 70 -21.49 -4.55 -6.18
CA GLN A 70 -20.51 -5.59 -5.86
C GLN A 70 -20.92 -7.01 -6.31
N PRO A 71 -22.16 -7.51 -6.10
CA PRO A 71 -22.51 -8.90 -6.44
C PRO A 71 -22.38 -9.18 -7.96
N THR A 72 -22.81 -8.24 -8.78
CA THR A 72 -22.70 -8.29 -10.25
C THR A 72 -21.25 -8.09 -10.70
N ALA A 73 -20.49 -7.20 -10.06
CA ALA A 73 -19.08 -7.00 -10.39
C ALA A 73 -18.21 -8.23 -10.06
N ILE A 74 -18.44 -8.87 -8.91
CA ILE A 74 -17.77 -10.12 -8.51
C ILE A 74 -18.10 -11.25 -9.50
N ALA A 75 -19.37 -11.40 -9.88
CA ALA A 75 -19.81 -12.43 -10.82
C ALA A 75 -19.16 -12.23 -12.20
N ALA A 76 -19.29 -11.03 -12.78
CA ALA A 76 -18.77 -10.73 -14.12
C ALA A 76 -17.24 -10.82 -14.20
N LEU A 77 -16.51 -10.43 -13.14
CA LEU A 77 -15.05 -10.60 -13.09
C LEU A 77 -14.64 -12.08 -13.01
N ALA A 78 -15.35 -12.90 -12.23
CA ALA A 78 -15.08 -14.33 -12.10
C ALA A 78 -15.36 -15.06 -13.43
N GLU A 79 -16.54 -14.83 -14.02
CA GLU A 79 -16.94 -15.33 -15.35
C GLU A 79 -15.86 -15.02 -16.41
N GLY A 80 -15.41 -13.77 -16.51
CA GLY A 80 -14.34 -13.40 -17.43
C GLY A 80 -12.96 -14.01 -17.11
N ILE A 81 -12.70 -14.45 -15.86
CA ILE A 81 -11.48 -15.20 -15.53
C ILE A 81 -11.61 -16.67 -15.95
N GLU A 82 -12.79 -17.27 -15.78
CA GLU A 82 -13.12 -18.65 -16.17
C GLU A 82 -13.16 -18.82 -17.70
N ASP A 83 -13.71 -17.85 -18.43
CA ASP A 83 -13.65 -17.73 -19.89
C ASP A 83 -12.22 -17.48 -20.44
N GLY A 84 -11.24 -17.26 -19.55
CA GLY A 84 -9.83 -17.13 -19.91
C GLY A 84 -9.43 -15.75 -20.43
N LEU A 85 -10.20 -14.68 -20.17
CA LEU A 85 -9.80 -13.33 -20.56
C LEU A 85 -8.47 -12.96 -19.89
N SER A 86 -7.51 -12.52 -20.70
CA SER A 86 -6.20 -12.07 -20.22
C SER A 86 -6.27 -10.73 -19.49
N TYR A 87 -7.20 -9.86 -19.90
CA TYR A 87 -7.30 -8.49 -19.42
C TYR A 87 -8.76 -8.08 -19.18
N GLN A 88 -9.06 -7.65 -17.97
CA GLN A 88 -10.34 -7.05 -17.58
C GLN A 88 -10.11 -5.73 -16.83
N THR A 89 -11.12 -4.85 -16.81
CA THR A 89 -11.08 -3.61 -16.02
C THR A 89 -12.25 -3.54 -15.05
N LEU A 90 -11.97 -3.43 -13.75
CA LEU A 90 -12.93 -3.02 -12.74
C LEU A 90 -12.97 -1.48 -12.67
N LEU A 91 -13.99 -0.89 -13.29
CA LEU A 91 -14.30 0.54 -13.23
C LEU A 91 -15.00 0.87 -11.90
N GLY A 92 -14.23 0.77 -10.81
CA GLY A 92 -14.70 0.91 -9.43
C GLY A 92 -14.46 2.31 -8.85
N VAL A 93 -15.51 2.98 -8.35
CA VAL A 93 -15.39 4.34 -7.77
C VAL A 93 -14.84 4.32 -6.34
N THR A 94 -14.28 5.45 -5.89
CA THR A 94 -13.88 5.64 -4.48
C THR A 94 -15.05 5.38 -3.54
N GLY A 95 -14.85 4.51 -2.54
CA GLY A 95 -15.88 4.14 -1.56
C GLY A 95 -16.83 3.01 -1.99
N SER A 96 -16.63 2.39 -3.15
CA SER A 96 -17.44 1.26 -3.62
C SER A 96 -17.05 -0.12 -3.06
N GLY A 97 -15.94 -0.22 -2.31
CA GLY A 97 -15.42 -1.49 -1.78
C GLY A 97 -14.64 -2.33 -2.78
N LYS A 98 -13.82 -1.70 -3.64
CA LYS A 98 -12.94 -2.35 -4.62
C LYS A 98 -12.17 -3.55 -4.03
N THR A 99 -11.54 -3.39 -2.86
CA THR A 99 -10.74 -4.44 -2.21
C THR A 99 -11.57 -5.65 -1.81
N PHE A 100 -12.77 -5.44 -1.26
CA PHE A 100 -13.69 -6.55 -0.93
C PHE A 100 -14.17 -7.30 -2.18
N THR A 101 -14.31 -6.59 -3.31
CA THR A 101 -14.57 -7.21 -4.62
C THR A 101 -13.38 -8.05 -5.10
N MET A 102 -12.15 -7.54 -5.00
CA MET A 102 -10.94 -8.32 -5.29
C MET A 102 -10.84 -9.57 -4.39
N ALA A 103 -11.08 -9.43 -3.08
CA ALA A 103 -11.06 -10.54 -2.14
C ALA A 103 -12.12 -11.60 -2.47
N ASN A 104 -13.34 -11.20 -2.83
CA ASN A 104 -14.39 -12.13 -3.28
C ASN A 104 -14.00 -12.88 -4.57
N VAL A 105 -13.37 -12.20 -5.54
CA VAL A 105 -12.89 -12.83 -6.77
C VAL A 105 -11.75 -13.83 -6.48
N ILE A 106 -10.74 -13.44 -5.69
CA ILE A 106 -9.65 -14.33 -5.26
C ILE A 106 -10.20 -15.57 -4.55
N ALA A 107 -11.12 -15.37 -3.61
CA ALA A 107 -11.71 -16.45 -2.82
C ALA A 107 -12.52 -17.44 -3.67
N ARG A 108 -13.26 -16.95 -4.67
CA ARG A 108 -14.00 -17.80 -5.63
C ARG A 108 -13.07 -18.56 -6.57
N MET A 109 -12.05 -17.88 -7.11
CA MET A 109 -11.17 -18.47 -8.12
C MET A 109 -10.16 -19.49 -7.55
N GLY A 110 -9.94 -19.52 -6.23
CA GLY A 110 -9.07 -20.52 -5.58
C GLY A 110 -7.59 -20.44 -5.93
N ARG A 111 -7.15 -19.35 -6.57
CA ARG A 111 -5.84 -19.19 -7.21
C ARG A 111 -4.95 -18.18 -6.48
N PRO A 112 -3.62 -18.40 -6.40
CA PRO A 112 -2.68 -17.43 -5.85
C PRO A 112 -2.84 -16.05 -6.51
N ALA A 113 -2.70 -14.98 -5.75
CA ALA A 113 -2.91 -13.62 -6.24
C ALA A 113 -1.75 -12.67 -5.89
N ILE A 114 -1.48 -11.72 -6.77
CA ILE A 114 -0.64 -10.55 -6.50
C ILE A 114 -1.43 -9.26 -6.77
N VAL A 115 -1.37 -8.33 -5.83
CA VAL A 115 -2.04 -7.02 -5.90
C VAL A 115 -0.96 -5.95 -5.88
N PHE A 116 -0.74 -5.29 -7.02
CA PHE A 116 0.21 -4.19 -7.11
C PHE A 116 -0.45 -2.86 -6.73
N ALA A 117 0.25 -2.06 -5.92
CA ALA A 117 -0.12 -0.70 -5.55
C ALA A 117 1.01 0.29 -5.91
N PRO A 118 0.67 1.54 -6.30
CA PRO A 118 1.66 2.52 -6.80
C PRO A 118 2.55 3.13 -5.72
N ASN A 119 2.24 2.97 -4.43
CA ASN A 119 3.00 3.53 -3.31
C ASN A 119 2.91 2.67 -2.04
N LYS A 120 3.87 2.83 -1.12
CA LYS A 120 3.92 2.07 0.16
C LYS A 120 2.64 2.24 0.99
N THR A 121 2.08 3.45 1.06
CA THR A 121 0.91 3.75 1.90
C THR A 121 -0.34 2.96 1.47
N LEU A 122 -0.65 2.95 0.17
CA LEU A 122 -1.76 2.17 -0.37
C LEU A 122 -1.46 0.66 -0.33
N ALA A 123 -0.21 0.25 -0.48
CA ALA A 123 0.20 -1.14 -0.27
C ALA A 123 -0.04 -1.61 1.18
N ALA A 124 0.28 -0.78 2.19
CA ALA A 124 0.02 -1.09 3.59
C ALA A 124 -1.49 -1.13 3.92
N GLN A 125 -2.27 -0.18 3.37
CA GLN A 125 -3.75 -0.19 3.49
C GLN A 125 -4.35 -1.48 2.91
N LEU A 126 -3.98 -1.84 1.68
CA LEU A 126 -4.45 -3.08 1.04
C LEU A 126 -3.97 -4.33 1.80
N TYR A 127 -2.74 -4.34 2.33
CA TYR A 127 -2.25 -5.46 3.14
C TYR A 127 -3.08 -5.64 4.41
N SER A 128 -3.41 -4.57 5.14
CA SER A 128 -4.33 -4.65 6.31
C SER A 128 -5.72 -5.15 5.91
N GLU A 129 -6.32 -4.56 4.87
CA GLU A 129 -7.64 -4.98 4.37
C GLU A 129 -7.64 -6.47 3.96
N PHE A 130 -6.61 -6.96 3.26
CA PHE A 130 -6.51 -8.38 2.93
C PHE A 130 -6.21 -9.28 4.14
N ARG A 131 -5.45 -8.83 5.15
CA ARG A 131 -5.26 -9.57 6.41
C ARG A 131 -6.58 -9.73 7.17
N GLU A 132 -7.43 -8.70 7.17
CA GLU A 132 -8.79 -8.74 7.72
C GLU A 132 -9.73 -9.67 6.93
N PHE A 133 -9.66 -9.67 5.59
CA PHE A 133 -10.48 -10.55 4.74
C PHE A 133 -9.98 -12.01 4.69
N PHE A 134 -8.70 -12.28 4.95
CA PHE A 134 -8.10 -13.62 4.86
C PHE A 134 -7.22 -14.00 6.08
N PRO A 135 -7.73 -13.91 7.32
CA PRO A 135 -6.92 -14.06 8.54
C PRO A 135 -6.36 -15.48 8.76
N LYS A 136 -6.78 -16.46 7.94
CA LYS A 136 -6.35 -17.87 8.00
C LYS A 136 -5.43 -18.29 6.84
N ASN A 137 -5.25 -17.43 5.83
CA ASN A 137 -4.43 -17.71 4.66
C ASN A 137 -3.14 -16.88 4.65
N ALA A 138 -2.25 -17.11 3.68
CA ALA A 138 -0.98 -16.40 3.58
C ALA A 138 -1.16 -15.06 2.84
N VAL A 139 -1.48 -14.00 3.58
CA VAL A 139 -1.40 -12.63 3.08
C VAL A 139 -0.01 -12.09 3.38
N GLU A 140 0.69 -11.65 2.34
CA GLU A 140 2.13 -11.37 2.34
C GLU A 140 2.42 -9.95 1.81
N TYR A 141 3.57 -9.37 2.19
CA TYR A 141 3.91 -7.99 1.85
C TYR A 141 5.28 -7.86 1.14
N PHE A 142 5.28 -7.34 -0.10
CA PHE A 142 6.49 -7.24 -0.93
C PHE A 142 6.72 -5.81 -1.46
N VAL A 143 7.36 -5.00 -0.62
CA VAL A 143 7.77 -3.62 -0.97
C VAL A 143 9.28 -3.44 -0.87
N SER A 144 9.77 -2.23 -1.16
CA SER A 144 11.18 -1.90 -0.91
C SER A 144 11.49 -1.97 0.58
N TYR A 145 12.38 -2.90 0.94
CA TYR A 145 13.00 -3.05 2.27
C TYR A 145 13.91 -1.89 2.71
N TYR A 146 14.03 -0.82 1.93
CA TYR A 146 14.77 0.37 2.35
C TYR A 146 13.82 1.38 3.03
N ASP A 147 14.18 1.82 4.24
CA ASP A 147 13.61 3.03 4.87
C ASP A 147 14.15 4.29 4.17
N TYR A 148 15.43 4.23 3.82
CA TYR A 148 16.16 5.27 3.09
C TYR A 148 17.06 4.61 2.05
N TYR A 149 17.09 5.16 0.84
CA TYR A 149 17.90 4.65 -0.26
C TYR A 149 18.41 5.79 -1.13
N GLN A 150 19.72 6.01 -1.09
CA GLN A 150 20.45 6.85 -2.03
C GLN A 150 21.17 5.95 -3.03
N PRO A 151 20.74 5.91 -4.31
CA PRO A 151 21.37 5.07 -5.31
C PRO A 151 22.78 5.57 -5.67
N GLU A 152 23.68 4.63 -5.99
CA GLU A 152 24.96 4.95 -6.61
C GLU A 152 24.75 5.82 -7.87
N ALA A 153 25.41 6.95 -7.97
CA ALA A 153 25.26 7.86 -9.11
C ALA A 153 26.55 8.65 -9.37
N TYR A 154 26.66 9.24 -10.55
CA TYR A 154 27.73 10.17 -10.90
C TYR A 154 27.13 11.36 -11.62
N VAL A 155 27.58 12.57 -11.27
CA VAL A 155 27.09 13.84 -11.83
C VAL A 155 28.26 14.51 -12.58
N PRO A 156 28.42 14.29 -13.90
CA PRO A 156 29.61 14.72 -14.64
C PRO A 156 29.86 16.23 -14.60
N GLN A 157 28.79 17.03 -14.53
CA GLN A 157 28.83 18.49 -14.43
C GLN A 157 29.51 19.02 -13.15
N ARG A 158 29.76 18.16 -12.15
CA ARG A 158 30.36 18.51 -10.86
C ARG A 158 31.51 17.57 -10.44
N ASP A 159 31.89 16.61 -11.29
CA ASP A 159 32.76 15.46 -10.96
C ASP A 159 32.37 14.76 -9.63
N LEU A 160 31.06 14.76 -9.34
CA LEU A 160 30.55 14.27 -8.06
C LEU A 160 30.10 12.81 -8.20
N PHE A 161 30.90 11.90 -7.66
CA PHE A 161 30.46 10.54 -7.36
C PHE A 161 29.60 10.55 -6.09
N ILE A 162 28.48 9.83 -6.15
CA ILE A 162 27.52 9.63 -5.07
C ILE A 162 27.57 8.14 -4.72
N GLU A 163 28.07 7.85 -3.52
CA GLU A 163 28.07 6.49 -2.94
C GLU A 163 26.64 5.94 -2.80
N LYS A 164 26.50 4.62 -2.83
CA LYS A 164 25.28 3.94 -2.36
C LYS A 164 25.23 4.03 -0.84
N ASP A 165 24.27 4.78 -0.31
CA ASP A 165 23.89 4.77 1.11
C ASP A 165 22.45 4.28 1.27
N SER A 166 22.17 3.53 2.33
CA SER A 166 20.86 2.90 2.52
C SER A 166 20.63 2.34 3.93
N SER A 167 19.46 2.62 4.51
CA SER A 167 18.96 1.94 5.72
C SER A 167 18.03 0.79 5.31
N ILE A 168 18.37 -0.44 5.73
CA ILE A 168 17.51 -1.62 5.54
C ILE A 168 16.60 -1.79 6.76
N ASN A 169 15.34 -2.07 6.46
CA ASN A 169 14.29 -2.46 7.39
C ASN A 169 14.20 -3.99 7.45
N GLU A 170 14.80 -4.56 8.49
CA GLU A 170 14.88 -6.01 8.72
C GLU A 170 13.50 -6.69 8.82
N HIS A 171 12.45 -5.95 9.20
CA HIS A 171 11.09 -6.47 9.23
C HIS A 171 10.49 -6.58 7.83
N ILE A 172 10.68 -5.57 6.97
CA ILE A 172 10.27 -5.63 5.56
C ILE A 172 11.10 -6.66 4.79
N GLU A 173 12.39 -6.83 5.12
CA GLU A 173 13.20 -7.91 4.52
C GLU A 173 12.65 -9.29 4.85
N GLN A 174 12.30 -9.57 6.11
CA GLN A 174 11.63 -10.81 6.49
C GLN A 174 10.25 -10.97 5.82
N MET A 175 9.44 -9.91 5.70
CA MET A 175 8.16 -10.00 4.98
C MET A 175 8.34 -10.33 3.49
N ARG A 176 9.39 -9.83 2.84
CA ARG A 176 9.73 -10.22 1.45
C ARG A 176 10.19 -11.67 1.34
N LEU A 177 10.95 -12.17 2.32
CA LEU A 177 11.39 -13.56 2.38
C LEU A 177 10.19 -14.51 2.63
N SER A 178 9.29 -14.13 3.54
CA SER A 178 7.99 -14.77 3.80
C SER A 178 7.15 -14.87 2.53
N ALA A 179 7.01 -13.78 1.77
CA ALA A 179 6.29 -13.79 0.49
C ALA A 179 6.85 -14.85 -0.50
N THR A 180 8.18 -14.95 -0.63
CA THR A 180 8.81 -15.97 -1.48
C THR A 180 8.76 -17.39 -0.91
N LYS A 181 8.74 -17.55 0.42
CA LYS A 181 8.51 -18.84 1.11
C LYS A 181 7.09 -19.33 0.82
N SER A 182 6.08 -18.50 1.06
CA SER A 182 4.67 -18.88 0.89
C SER A 182 4.33 -19.28 -0.54
N LEU A 183 4.89 -18.63 -1.58
CA LEU A 183 4.75 -19.08 -2.97
C LEU A 183 5.34 -20.48 -3.26
N LEU A 184 6.30 -20.94 -2.46
CA LEU A 184 6.94 -22.25 -2.61
C LEU A 184 6.29 -23.35 -1.74
N GLU A 185 5.58 -22.97 -0.67
CA GLU A 185 4.97 -23.93 0.27
C GLU A 185 3.47 -24.14 0.07
N ARG A 186 2.72 -23.16 -0.44
CA ARG A 186 1.24 -23.17 -0.45
C ARG A 186 0.61 -22.39 -1.60
N ARG A 187 -0.70 -22.56 -1.82
CA ARG A 187 -1.46 -21.94 -2.92
C ARG A 187 -2.45 -20.86 -2.48
N ASP A 188 -2.79 -20.80 -1.20
CA ASP A 188 -3.64 -19.77 -0.58
C ASP A 188 -2.84 -18.51 -0.25
N VAL A 189 -2.20 -17.92 -1.26
CA VAL A 189 -1.31 -16.77 -1.12
C VAL A 189 -1.91 -15.53 -1.78
N VAL A 190 -1.95 -14.40 -1.04
CA VAL A 190 -2.20 -13.06 -1.59
C VAL A 190 -1.02 -12.16 -1.26
N ILE A 191 -0.24 -11.77 -2.27
CA ILE A 191 0.87 -10.82 -2.06
C ILE A 191 0.41 -9.42 -2.39
N VAL A 192 0.50 -8.50 -1.43
CA VAL A 192 0.38 -7.06 -1.71
C VAL A 192 1.78 -6.50 -1.97
N ALA A 193 1.96 -5.91 -3.15
CA ALA A 193 3.26 -5.53 -3.67
C ALA A 193 3.29 -4.09 -4.20
N THR A 194 4.49 -3.55 -4.34
CA THR A 194 4.75 -2.33 -5.14
C THR A 194 5.54 -2.72 -6.40
N VAL A 195 5.95 -1.72 -7.20
CA VAL A 195 6.90 -1.92 -8.32
C VAL A 195 8.20 -2.63 -7.92
N SER A 196 8.53 -2.77 -6.63
CA SER A 196 9.62 -3.66 -6.18
C SER A 196 9.48 -5.11 -6.65
N ALA A 197 8.26 -5.60 -6.92
CA ALA A 197 8.03 -6.94 -7.46
C ALA A 197 8.53 -7.14 -8.92
N ILE A 198 8.79 -6.06 -9.68
CA ILE A 198 9.41 -6.13 -11.02
C ILE A 198 10.93 -5.84 -11.01
N TYR A 199 11.56 -5.74 -9.84
CA TYR A 199 13.02 -5.63 -9.71
C TYR A 199 13.69 -7.01 -9.65
N GLY A 200 14.94 -7.06 -10.08
CA GLY A 200 15.77 -8.26 -10.05
C GLY A 200 15.91 -8.86 -8.65
N ILE A 201 15.67 -10.16 -8.55
CA ILE A 201 16.02 -11.04 -7.42
C ILE A 201 16.66 -12.33 -7.97
N GLY A 202 17.19 -13.19 -7.11
CA GLY A 202 17.75 -14.48 -7.52
C GLY A 202 16.74 -15.36 -8.25
N ASN A 203 17.25 -16.19 -9.16
CA ASN A 203 16.45 -17.11 -9.96
C ASN A 203 15.72 -18.12 -9.04
N PRO A 204 14.40 -18.35 -9.20
CA PRO A 204 13.64 -19.31 -8.38
C PRO A 204 14.31 -20.69 -8.26
N SER A 205 14.93 -21.18 -9.34
CA SER A 205 15.57 -22.50 -9.37
C SER A 205 16.88 -22.54 -8.57
N ASP A 206 17.70 -21.50 -8.65
CA ASP A 206 18.93 -21.41 -7.85
C ASP A 206 18.62 -21.08 -6.38
N TYR A 207 17.58 -20.26 -6.07
CA TYR A 207 17.08 -20.07 -4.70
C TYR A 207 16.57 -21.38 -4.09
N HIS A 208 15.78 -22.16 -4.84
CA HIS A 208 15.28 -23.47 -4.40
C HIS A 208 16.41 -24.50 -4.20
N ARG A 209 17.47 -24.50 -5.05
CA ARG A 209 18.68 -25.33 -4.86
C ARG A 209 19.41 -25.05 -3.54
N MET A 210 19.24 -23.87 -2.95
CA MET A 210 19.91 -23.47 -1.72
C MET A 210 19.12 -23.83 -0.44
N VAL A 211 17.84 -24.13 -0.54
CA VAL A 211 16.95 -24.44 0.60
C VAL A 211 17.42 -25.69 1.36
N MET A 212 17.47 -25.62 2.69
CA MET A 212 17.85 -26.74 3.55
C MET A 212 16.61 -27.38 4.21
N THR A 213 16.14 -28.52 3.67
CA THR A 213 15.19 -29.39 4.38
C THR A 213 15.93 -30.20 5.45
N LEU A 214 15.33 -30.33 6.63
CA LEU A 214 15.78 -31.15 7.76
C LEU A 214 14.65 -32.07 8.21
N ARG A 215 14.96 -33.32 8.58
CA ARG A 215 14.03 -34.29 9.18
C ARG A 215 14.71 -35.02 10.33
N ALA A 216 13.93 -35.47 11.31
CA ALA A 216 14.44 -36.42 12.29
C ALA A 216 14.83 -37.73 11.60
N GLY A 217 16.03 -38.24 11.89
CA GLY A 217 16.64 -39.40 11.21
C GLY A 217 17.42 -39.07 9.92
N ASP A 218 17.52 -37.80 9.51
CA ASP A 218 18.42 -37.43 8.40
C ASP A 218 19.89 -37.56 8.83
N LYS A 219 20.72 -38.19 7.98
CA LYS A 219 22.16 -38.31 8.22
C LYS A 219 22.91 -37.09 7.70
N MET A 220 23.14 -36.13 8.58
CA MET A 220 23.88 -34.90 8.27
C MET A 220 24.69 -34.43 9.49
N GLY A 221 26.02 -34.58 9.40
CA GLY A 221 26.94 -34.19 10.47
C GLY A 221 26.98 -32.69 10.72
N GLN A 222 27.32 -32.29 11.95
CA GLN A 222 27.31 -30.89 12.40
C GLN A 222 27.98 -29.91 11.43
N ARG A 223 29.12 -30.31 10.84
CA ARG A 223 29.91 -29.48 9.92
C ARG A 223 29.17 -29.19 8.62
N ASP A 224 28.37 -30.11 8.13
CA ASP A 224 27.61 -29.96 6.89
C ASP A 224 26.40 -29.04 7.08
N VAL A 225 25.71 -29.13 8.23
CA VAL A 225 24.67 -28.17 8.63
C VAL A 225 25.24 -26.75 8.67
N ILE A 226 26.37 -26.57 9.37
CA ILE A 226 27.06 -25.27 9.49
C ILE A 226 27.50 -24.76 8.11
N ALA A 227 28.07 -25.61 7.26
CA ALA A 227 28.49 -25.24 5.92
C ALA A 227 27.31 -24.84 5.02
N GLN A 228 26.16 -25.53 5.13
CA GLN A 228 24.96 -25.16 4.38
C GLN A 228 24.36 -23.85 4.88
N LEU A 229 24.29 -23.61 6.19
CA LEU A 229 23.84 -22.34 6.77
C LEU A 229 24.68 -21.16 6.26
N ILE A 230 26.01 -21.28 6.26
CA ILE A 230 26.92 -20.25 5.74
C ILE A 230 26.72 -20.05 4.23
N ARG A 231 26.57 -21.13 3.44
CA ARG A 231 26.23 -21.02 2.01
C ARG A 231 24.88 -20.33 1.78
N MET A 232 23.89 -20.55 2.65
CA MET A 232 22.60 -19.85 2.69
C MET A 232 22.68 -18.41 3.22
N GLN A 233 23.88 -17.87 3.46
CA GLN A 233 24.16 -16.53 4.01
C GLN A 233 23.69 -16.30 5.46
N TYR A 234 23.53 -17.36 6.26
CA TYR A 234 23.33 -17.22 7.70
C TYR A 234 24.66 -16.90 8.41
N GLN A 235 24.60 -15.99 9.39
CA GLN A 235 25.78 -15.58 10.17
C GLN A 235 25.90 -16.40 11.46
N ARG A 236 27.09 -16.90 11.78
CA ARG A 236 27.34 -17.55 13.09
C ARG A 236 27.47 -16.46 14.16
N ASN A 237 26.56 -16.43 15.13
CA ASN A 237 26.63 -15.50 16.25
C ASN A 237 26.14 -16.17 17.55
N GLU A 238 27.04 -16.37 18.50
CA GLU A 238 26.76 -17.06 19.77
C GLU A 238 26.25 -16.13 20.88
N MET A 239 26.48 -14.81 20.71
CA MET A 239 26.15 -13.76 21.69
C MET A 239 24.83 -13.06 21.36
N ASP A 240 24.56 -12.82 20.07
CA ASP A 240 23.37 -12.13 19.59
C ASP A 240 22.61 -13.00 18.60
N PHE A 241 21.45 -13.51 19.02
CA PHE A 241 20.69 -14.51 18.28
C PHE A 241 19.45 -13.88 17.64
N SER A 242 19.67 -13.20 16.51
CA SER A 242 18.66 -12.53 15.69
C SER A 242 18.33 -13.34 14.42
N ARG A 243 17.31 -12.92 13.66
CA ARG A 243 16.93 -13.54 12.38
C ARG A 243 18.11 -13.58 11.41
N GLY A 244 18.24 -14.67 10.65
CA GLY A 244 19.38 -14.87 9.75
C GLY A 244 20.68 -15.27 10.45
N THR A 245 20.64 -15.59 11.75
CA THR A 245 21.80 -16.07 12.50
C THR A 245 21.64 -17.52 12.99
N PHE A 246 22.76 -18.15 13.34
CA PHE A 246 22.80 -19.43 14.03
C PHE A 246 23.90 -19.48 15.09
N ARG A 247 23.73 -20.37 16.08
CA ARG A 247 24.71 -20.66 17.13
C ARG A 247 24.83 -22.15 17.37
N VAL A 248 25.99 -22.59 17.86
CA VAL A 248 26.32 -24.01 18.08
C VAL A 248 26.69 -24.19 19.55
N ARG A 249 26.14 -25.22 20.21
CA ARG A 249 26.35 -25.52 21.63
C ARG A 249 26.42 -27.04 21.83
N GLY A 250 27.64 -27.57 21.88
CA GLY A 250 27.84 -29.03 21.76
C GLY A 250 27.24 -29.51 20.45
N ASP A 251 26.38 -30.53 20.53
CA ASP A 251 25.70 -31.16 19.39
C ASP A 251 24.38 -30.46 18.99
N THR A 252 24.03 -29.38 19.70
CA THR A 252 22.85 -28.54 19.41
C THR A 252 23.21 -27.39 18.48
N ILE A 253 22.46 -27.20 17.39
CA ILE A 253 22.50 -26.01 16.54
C ILE A 253 21.16 -25.28 16.67
N ASP A 254 21.18 -24.06 17.20
CA ASP A 254 20.02 -23.16 17.15
C ASP A 254 20.15 -22.26 15.91
N VAL A 255 19.12 -22.19 15.07
CA VAL A 255 19.01 -21.32 13.90
C VAL A 255 17.76 -20.45 14.05
N PHE A 256 17.86 -19.15 13.78
CA PHE A 256 16.68 -18.28 13.68
C PHE A 256 16.43 -17.98 12.20
N PRO A 257 15.46 -18.64 11.54
CA PRO A 257 15.23 -18.47 10.11
C PRO A 257 14.92 -17.01 9.75
N ALA A 258 15.42 -16.54 8.61
CA ALA A 258 15.28 -15.14 8.19
C ALA A 258 13.85 -14.79 7.76
N GLU A 259 13.11 -15.80 7.29
CA GLU A 259 11.74 -15.76 6.79
C GLU A 259 10.68 -15.89 7.90
N HIS A 260 11.01 -16.51 9.04
CA HIS A 260 10.06 -16.85 10.12
C HIS A 260 9.85 -15.66 11.07
N SER A 261 8.60 -15.40 11.46
CA SER A 261 8.29 -14.24 12.30
C SER A 261 8.77 -14.35 13.76
N GLU A 262 8.39 -15.42 14.46
CA GLU A 262 8.57 -15.51 15.93
C GLU A 262 9.54 -16.58 16.41
N LEU A 263 9.65 -17.71 15.71
CA LEU A 263 10.27 -18.91 16.29
C LEU A 263 11.62 -19.24 15.63
N ALA A 264 12.56 -19.64 16.48
CA ALA A 264 13.79 -20.29 16.05
C ALA A 264 13.61 -21.81 16.01
N ILE A 265 14.42 -22.48 15.19
CA ILE A 265 14.55 -23.93 15.20
C ILE A 265 15.81 -24.36 15.94
N ARG A 266 15.64 -25.32 16.84
CA ARG A 266 16.72 -26.11 17.43
C ARG A 266 16.83 -27.43 16.68
N ILE A 267 18.06 -27.74 16.30
CA ILE A 267 18.49 -28.99 15.67
C ILE A 267 19.36 -29.69 16.72
N GLU A 268 18.90 -30.82 17.24
CA GLU A 268 19.67 -31.70 18.11
C GLU A 268 20.25 -32.83 17.27
N LEU A 269 21.58 -32.99 17.31
CA LEU A 269 22.32 -34.04 16.59
C LEU A 269 22.80 -35.11 17.57
N PHE A 270 22.88 -36.36 17.09
CA PHE A 270 23.57 -37.46 17.75
C PHE A 270 24.54 -38.08 16.73
N ASP A 271 25.84 -38.02 17.02
CA ASP A 271 26.93 -38.25 16.05
C ASP A 271 26.70 -37.50 14.71
N ASP A 272 26.37 -38.23 13.63
CA ASP A 272 26.08 -37.69 12.30
C ASP A 272 24.58 -37.78 11.91
N GLU A 273 23.67 -37.93 12.88
CA GLU A 273 22.22 -38.06 12.66
C GLU A 273 21.42 -36.95 13.37
N VAL A 274 20.38 -36.43 12.71
CA VAL A 274 19.45 -35.44 13.28
C VAL A 274 18.48 -36.15 14.22
N GLU A 275 18.72 -36.08 15.53
CA GLU A 275 17.88 -36.76 16.53
C GLU A 275 16.52 -36.07 16.66
N THR A 276 16.49 -34.74 16.89
CA THR A 276 15.23 -34.02 17.12
C THR A 276 15.24 -32.58 16.57
N LEU A 277 14.08 -32.16 16.06
CA LEU A 277 13.83 -30.79 15.60
C LEU A 277 12.76 -30.14 16.50
N GLN A 278 13.03 -28.94 16.98
CA GLN A 278 12.21 -28.22 17.95
C GLN A 278 12.01 -26.77 17.53
N LEU A 279 10.76 -26.30 17.50
CA LEU A 279 10.47 -24.86 17.43
C LEU A 279 10.50 -24.28 18.83
N PHE A 280 11.22 -23.18 19.04
CA PHE A 280 11.35 -22.52 20.34
C PHE A 280 11.32 -21.00 20.22
N ASP A 281 10.88 -20.34 21.29
CA ASP A 281 10.91 -18.88 21.42
C ASP A 281 12.38 -18.43 21.64
N PRO A 282 12.97 -17.63 20.73
CA PRO A 282 14.41 -17.34 20.72
C PRO A 282 14.88 -16.48 21.92
N LEU A 283 13.95 -15.76 22.55
CA LEU A 283 14.21 -14.82 23.64
C LEU A 283 14.20 -15.51 25.02
N THR A 284 13.23 -16.40 25.23
CA THR A 284 13.01 -17.13 26.50
C THR A 284 13.62 -18.52 26.50
N GLY A 285 13.99 -19.05 25.33
CA GLY A 285 14.46 -20.43 25.16
C GLY A 285 13.34 -21.49 25.29
N ARG A 286 12.08 -21.08 25.47
CA ARG A 286 10.96 -22.00 25.70
C ARG A 286 10.58 -22.73 24.42
N ILE A 287 10.69 -24.05 24.44
CA ILE A 287 10.19 -24.94 23.37
C ILE A 287 8.68 -24.75 23.23
N ARG A 288 8.22 -24.51 22.00
CA ARG A 288 6.79 -24.47 21.62
C ARG A 288 6.32 -25.88 21.26
N GLN A 289 7.02 -26.57 20.35
CA GLN A 289 6.71 -27.96 19.95
C GLN A 289 7.92 -28.68 19.32
N LYS A 290 7.91 -30.03 19.36
CA LYS A 290 8.75 -30.88 18.50
C LYS A 290 8.07 -31.04 17.13
N ILE A 291 8.86 -31.15 16.07
CA ILE A 291 8.39 -31.33 14.68
C ILE A 291 9.20 -32.42 13.97
N PRO A 292 8.59 -33.19 13.04
CA PRO A 292 9.29 -34.28 12.34
C PRO A 292 10.16 -33.79 11.17
N ARG A 293 9.85 -32.62 10.62
CA ARG A 293 10.51 -31.97 9.48
C ARG A 293 10.45 -30.46 9.63
N PHE A 294 11.49 -29.77 9.17
CA PHE A 294 11.48 -28.33 8.90
C PHE A 294 12.17 -28.01 7.56
N THR A 295 12.00 -26.79 7.08
CA THR A 295 12.67 -26.27 5.87
C THR A 295 13.20 -24.88 6.19
N VAL A 296 14.53 -24.71 6.17
CA VAL A 296 15.19 -23.41 6.36
C VAL A 296 15.45 -22.79 4.98
N TYR A 297 14.95 -21.58 4.76
CA TYR A 297 15.16 -20.85 3.51
C TYR A 297 16.41 -19.96 3.55
N PRO A 298 17.04 -19.62 2.41
CA PRO A 298 18.19 -18.72 2.38
C PRO A 298 17.89 -17.34 2.97
N SER A 299 18.85 -16.73 3.67
CA SER A 299 18.64 -15.45 4.36
C SER A 299 18.56 -14.22 3.45
N SER A 300 18.69 -14.41 2.14
CA SER A 300 18.66 -13.33 1.14
C SER A 300 18.13 -13.84 -0.20
N HIS A 301 17.49 -12.95 -0.96
CA HIS A 301 17.07 -13.24 -2.34
C HIS A 301 18.22 -13.38 -3.35
N TYR A 302 19.46 -13.05 -2.98
CA TYR A 302 20.61 -13.04 -3.91
C TYR A 302 21.60 -14.21 -3.72
N VAL A 303 21.25 -15.21 -2.91
CA VAL A 303 22.13 -16.37 -2.68
C VAL A 303 22.36 -17.15 -3.98
N THR A 304 23.63 -17.39 -4.30
CA THR A 304 24.09 -17.97 -5.56
C THR A 304 24.99 -19.18 -5.28
N PRO A 305 24.75 -20.36 -5.90
CA PRO A 305 25.60 -21.55 -5.72
C PRO A 305 27.08 -21.32 -6.08
N ARG A 306 28.02 -21.98 -5.39
CA ARG A 306 29.47 -21.71 -5.57
C ARG A 306 29.98 -22.02 -6.99
N ASP A 307 29.40 -23.04 -7.64
CA ASP A 307 29.59 -23.36 -9.05
C ASP A 307 29.25 -22.19 -9.98
N ARG A 308 28.14 -21.49 -9.71
CA ARG A 308 27.74 -20.28 -10.44
C ARG A 308 28.68 -19.11 -10.18
N VAL A 309 29.09 -18.87 -8.93
CA VAL A 309 30.01 -17.77 -8.58
C VAL A 309 31.37 -17.92 -9.29
N VAL A 310 31.92 -19.14 -9.33
CA VAL A 310 33.20 -19.40 -10.02
C VAL A 310 33.08 -19.18 -11.54
N ALA A 311 32.00 -19.63 -12.17
CA ALA A 311 31.74 -19.35 -13.59
C ALA A 311 31.53 -17.85 -13.88
N ALA A 312 30.83 -17.14 -12.98
CA ALA A 312 30.61 -15.70 -13.08
C ALA A 312 31.93 -14.91 -13.02
N ILE A 313 32.84 -15.28 -12.11
CA ILE A 313 34.17 -14.67 -11.96
C ILE A 313 34.94 -14.64 -13.29
N ASP A 314 34.93 -15.72 -14.06
CA ASP A 314 35.67 -15.78 -15.33
C ASP A 314 34.99 -15.01 -16.47
N THR A 315 33.66 -14.95 -16.49
CA THR A 315 32.94 -14.10 -17.46
C THR A 315 33.05 -12.60 -17.13
N ILE A 316 33.12 -12.22 -15.85
CA ILE A 316 33.42 -10.85 -15.40
C ILE A 316 34.85 -10.47 -15.81
N LYS A 317 35.85 -11.36 -15.60
CA LYS A 317 37.23 -11.14 -16.07
C LYS A 317 37.32 -10.94 -17.59
N ALA A 318 36.49 -11.64 -18.36
CA ALA A 318 36.42 -11.48 -19.82
C ALA A 318 35.85 -10.11 -20.22
N GLU A 319 34.68 -9.73 -19.69
CA GLU A 319 34.05 -8.42 -19.98
C GLU A 319 34.95 -7.26 -19.54
N LEU A 320 35.62 -7.37 -18.38
CA LEU A 320 36.56 -6.37 -17.91
C LEU A 320 37.70 -6.12 -18.90
N ARG A 321 38.30 -7.17 -19.48
CA ARG A 321 39.38 -7.00 -20.47
C ARG A 321 38.89 -6.22 -21.69
N THR A 322 37.81 -6.69 -22.33
CA THR A 322 37.22 -6.02 -23.50
C THR A 322 36.87 -4.56 -23.20
N ARG A 323 36.27 -4.28 -22.03
CA ARG A 323 35.88 -2.92 -21.65
C ARG A 323 37.08 -2.01 -21.34
N LEU A 324 38.18 -2.56 -20.82
CA LEU A 324 39.41 -1.78 -20.64
C LEU A 324 40.08 -1.47 -21.99
N ASP A 325 40.13 -2.43 -22.91
CA ASP A 325 40.66 -2.21 -24.26
C ASP A 325 39.88 -1.14 -25.03
N GLU A 326 38.54 -1.15 -24.93
CA GLU A 326 37.64 -0.09 -25.44
C GLU A 326 37.98 1.28 -24.86
N LEU A 327 38.07 1.39 -23.52
CA LEU A 327 38.29 2.66 -22.84
C LEU A 327 39.69 3.22 -23.13
N VAL A 328 40.74 2.38 -23.12
CA VAL A 328 42.12 2.79 -23.43
C VAL A 328 42.24 3.24 -24.88
N THR A 329 41.65 2.50 -25.83
CA THR A 329 41.65 2.87 -27.27
C THR A 329 40.82 4.14 -27.52
N GLY A 330 39.76 4.36 -26.73
CA GLY A 330 38.98 5.61 -26.71
C GLY A 330 39.63 6.77 -25.96
N GLY A 331 40.86 6.63 -25.45
CA GLY A 331 41.56 7.67 -24.68
C GLY A 331 41.03 7.92 -23.26
N LYS A 332 40.07 7.13 -22.79
CA LYS A 332 39.41 7.21 -21.48
C LYS A 332 40.22 6.52 -20.37
N LEU A 333 41.44 7.00 -20.15
CA LEU A 333 42.41 6.38 -19.26
C LEU A 333 41.99 6.41 -17.77
N VAL A 334 41.31 7.49 -17.34
CA VAL A 334 40.84 7.64 -15.95
C VAL A 334 39.69 6.67 -15.67
N GLU A 335 38.76 6.54 -16.61
CA GLU A 335 37.66 5.59 -16.56
C GLU A 335 38.16 4.14 -16.58
N ALA A 336 39.19 3.84 -17.40
CA ALA A 336 39.81 2.52 -17.43
C ALA A 336 40.45 2.16 -16.09
N GLN A 337 41.29 3.04 -15.53
CA GLN A 337 41.93 2.81 -14.23
C GLN A 337 40.90 2.64 -13.10
N ARG A 338 39.87 3.49 -13.07
CA ARG A 338 38.76 3.45 -12.09
C ARG A 338 38.01 2.12 -12.16
N LEU A 339 37.71 1.64 -13.38
CA LEU A 339 37.01 0.39 -13.61
C LEU A 339 37.87 -0.84 -13.24
N GLU A 340 39.15 -0.83 -13.61
CA GLU A 340 40.09 -1.92 -13.33
C GLU A 340 40.27 -2.12 -11.82
N GLN A 341 40.53 -1.04 -11.08
CA GLN A 341 40.75 -1.09 -9.63
C GLN A 341 39.53 -1.64 -8.89
N ARG A 342 38.33 -1.09 -9.16
CA ARG A 342 37.09 -1.53 -8.49
C ARG A 342 36.70 -2.96 -8.86
N THR A 343 36.77 -3.32 -10.15
CA THR A 343 36.32 -4.65 -10.59
C THR A 343 37.27 -5.75 -10.11
N ARG A 344 38.58 -5.50 -9.99
CA ARG A 344 39.51 -6.46 -9.37
C ARG A 344 39.23 -6.69 -7.90
N PHE A 345 38.99 -5.63 -7.13
CA PHE A 345 38.62 -5.75 -5.71
C PHE A 345 37.31 -6.55 -5.54
N ASP A 346 36.28 -6.26 -6.34
CA ASP A 346 35.03 -7.02 -6.30
C ASP A 346 35.24 -8.50 -6.68
N LEU A 347 36.13 -8.79 -7.63
CA LEU A 347 36.50 -10.16 -8.05
C LEU A 347 37.27 -10.94 -6.96
N GLU A 348 38.20 -10.30 -6.24
CA GLU A 348 38.93 -10.89 -5.12
C GLU A 348 37.97 -11.28 -3.99
N MET A 349 37.04 -10.37 -3.64
CA MET A 349 36.00 -10.62 -2.64
C MET A 349 35.04 -11.76 -3.07
N LEU A 350 34.64 -11.82 -4.34
CA LEU A 350 33.85 -12.92 -4.89
C LEU A 350 34.61 -14.26 -4.88
N GLN A 351 35.94 -14.27 -5.04
CA GLN A 351 36.73 -15.51 -5.04
C GLN A 351 36.88 -16.10 -3.64
N GLU A 352 37.23 -15.26 -2.65
CA GLU A 352 37.53 -15.72 -1.29
C GLU A 352 36.26 -15.92 -0.43
N ILE A 353 35.29 -15.00 -0.52
CA ILE A 353 34.09 -14.99 0.33
C ILE A 353 32.85 -15.50 -0.43
N GLY A 354 32.83 -15.39 -1.76
CA GLY A 354 31.62 -15.63 -2.57
C GLY A 354 30.67 -14.43 -2.65
N HIS A 355 31.05 -13.27 -2.10
CA HIS A 355 30.20 -12.07 -2.01
C HIS A 355 31.03 -10.77 -2.02
N CYS A 356 30.47 -9.67 -2.55
CA CYS A 356 31.10 -8.34 -2.55
C CYS A 356 30.07 -7.19 -2.33
N LYS A 357 30.52 -6.01 -1.86
CA LYS A 357 29.63 -4.85 -1.66
C LYS A 357 29.14 -4.33 -3.02
N GLY A 358 27.85 -4.48 -3.29
CA GLY A 358 27.27 -4.12 -4.58
C GLY A 358 27.22 -5.29 -5.58
N ILE A 359 27.23 -6.54 -5.10
CA ILE A 359 27.12 -7.78 -5.89
C ILE A 359 25.99 -7.74 -6.92
N GLU A 360 24.91 -6.98 -6.67
CA GLU A 360 23.80 -6.83 -7.60
C GLU A 360 24.24 -6.29 -8.99
N ASN A 361 25.39 -5.62 -9.10
CA ASN A 361 25.90 -5.15 -10.39
C ASN A 361 26.48 -6.28 -11.28
N TYR A 362 26.63 -7.49 -10.72
CA TYR A 362 27.11 -8.69 -11.41
C TYR A 362 26.00 -9.75 -11.62
N THR A 363 24.74 -9.47 -11.27
CA THR A 363 23.62 -10.44 -11.29
C THR A 363 23.49 -11.22 -12.60
N ARG A 364 23.71 -10.61 -13.77
CA ARG A 364 23.68 -11.32 -15.07
C ARG A 364 24.75 -12.40 -15.19
N HIS A 365 25.97 -12.13 -14.73
CA HIS A 365 27.05 -13.12 -14.70
C HIS A 365 26.75 -14.25 -13.71
N LEU A 366 26.19 -13.89 -12.54
CA LEU A 366 25.83 -14.84 -11.47
C LEU A 366 24.68 -15.78 -11.87
N SER A 367 23.70 -15.29 -12.63
CA SER A 367 22.62 -16.13 -13.20
C SER A 367 23.04 -16.90 -14.46
N GLY A 368 24.07 -16.43 -15.16
CA GLY A 368 24.49 -16.97 -16.46
C GLY A 368 23.56 -16.56 -17.63
N ALA A 369 22.79 -15.49 -17.49
CA ALA A 369 21.91 -14.97 -18.53
C ALA A 369 22.68 -14.24 -19.65
N ALA A 370 22.07 -14.10 -20.83
CA ALA A 370 22.67 -13.37 -21.95
C ALA A 370 22.57 -11.84 -21.74
N PRO A 371 23.46 -11.04 -22.35
CA PRO A 371 23.35 -9.57 -22.31
C PRO A 371 22.00 -9.09 -22.85
N GLY A 372 21.33 -8.21 -22.11
CA GLY A 372 20.00 -7.68 -22.44
C GLY A 372 18.80 -8.50 -21.95
N ASP A 373 18.98 -9.75 -21.51
CA ASP A 373 17.90 -10.61 -20.98
C ASP A 373 17.12 -9.94 -19.82
N PRO A 374 15.84 -10.30 -19.61
CA PRO A 374 15.10 -9.89 -18.43
C PRO A 374 15.64 -10.60 -17.16
N PRO A 375 15.96 -9.88 -16.08
CA PRO A 375 16.32 -10.53 -14.82
C PRO A 375 15.10 -11.26 -14.20
N SER A 376 15.37 -12.26 -13.36
CA SER A 376 14.34 -12.92 -12.56
C SER A 376 13.74 -11.94 -11.54
N THR A 377 12.42 -12.00 -11.35
CA THR A 377 11.65 -11.08 -10.49
C THR A 377 10.70 -11.86 -9.58
N LEU A 378 9.97 -11.20 -8.67
CA LEU A 378 8.91 -11.90 -7.91
C LEU A 378 7.86 -12.50 -8.84
N VAL A 379 7.60 -11.85 -9.99
CA VAL A 379 6.67 -12.33 -11.02
C VAL A 379 7.07 -13.72 -11.57
N ASP A 380 8.34 -14.11 -11.45
CA ASP A 380 8.86 -15.42 -11.85
C ASP A 380 8.73 -16.50 -10.76
N TYR A 381 8.41 -16.12 -9.51
CA TYR A 381 8.04 -17.04 -8.43
C TYR A 381 6.53 -17.34 -8.42
N LEU A 382 5.71 -16.56 -9.14
CA LEU A 382 4.27 -16.74 -9.18
C LEU A 382 3.89 -18.02 -9.97
N PRO A 383 2.99 -18.88 -9.44
CA PRO A 383 2.44 -20.01 -10.16
C PRO A 383 1.83 -19.66 -11.51
N ALA A 384 1.78 -20.65 -12.41
CA ALA A 384 1.39 -20.45 -13.80
C ALA A 384 -0.05 -19.93 -14.00
N ASP A 385 -0.88 -20.14 -12.98
CA ASP A 385 -2.29 -19.74 -12.86
C ASP A 385 -2.51 -18.55 -11.91
N ALA A 386 -1.46 -17.85 -11.45
CA ALA A 386 -1.62 -16.70 -10.55
C ALA A 386 -2.45 -15.56 -11.18
N LEU A 387 -3.31 -14.95 -10.38
CA LEU A 387 -4.10 -13.76 -10.72
C LEU A 387 -3.31 -12.48 -10.40
N MET A 388 -3.44 -11.46 -11.25
CA MET A 388 -2.84 -10.16 -11.02
C MET A 388 -3.91 -9.07 -10.90
N PHE A 389 -3.77 -8.21 -9.90
CA PHE A 389 -4.57 -7.01 -9.75
C PHE A 389 -3.63 -5.80 -9.79
N LEU A 390 -3.96 -4.79 -10.60
CA LEU A 390 -3.22 -3.52 -10.65
C LEU A 390 -4.12 -2.42 -10.09
N ASP A 391 -3.99 -2.11 -8.80
CA ASP A 391 -4.81 -1.05 -8.19
C ASP A 391 -4.29 0.34 -8.53
N GLU A 392 -5.26 1.24 -8.75
CA GLU A 392 -5.08 2.50 -9.46
C GLU A 392 -4.23 2.36 -10.73
N SER A 393 -4.66 1.41 -11.58
CA SER A 393 -4.03 1.01 -12.86
C SER A 393 -3.46 2.18 -13.68
N HIS A 394 -4.23 3.26 -13.77
CA HIS A 394 -3.95 4.46 -14.54
C HIS A 394 -2.67 5.22 -14.08
N VAL A 395 -2.18 4.97 -12.87
CA VAL A 395 -0.85 5.37 -12.37
C VAL A 395 0.15 4.22 -12.54
N MET A 396 -0.23 3.01 -12.09
CA MET A 396 0.63 1.81 -12.09
C MET A 396 1.27 1.53 -13.46
N ILE A 397 0.51 1.56 -14.56
CA ILE A 397 1.02 1.27 -15.91
C ILE A 397 2.13 2.25 -16.30
N GLY A 398 1.93 3.55 -16.06
CA GLY A 398 2.94 4.58 -16.33
C GLY A 398 4.16 4.48 -15.42
N GLN A 399 3.96 4.14 -14.14
CA GLN A 399 5.03 3.94 -13.18
C GLN A 399 5.93 2.74 -13.55
N LEU A 400 5.33 1.60 -13.91
CA LEU A 400 6.03 0.39 -14.35
C LEU A 400 6.93 0.67 -15.57
N GLY A 401 6.42 1.39 -16.58
CA GLY A 401 7.22 1.84 -17.72
C GLY A 401 8.30 2.87 -17.37
N GLY A 402 8.11 3.64 -16.31
CA GLY A 402 9.09 4.60 -15.80
C GLY A 402 10.34 3.96 -15.16
N MET A 403 10.17 2.86 -14.41
CA MET A 403 11.25 2.31 -13.56
C MET A 403 12.52 1.94 -14.34
N TYR A 404 12.38 1.25 -15.48
CA TYR A 404 13.51 0.87 -16.33
C TYR A 404 14.24 2.08 -16.92
N ASN A 405 13.49 3.08 -17.39
CA ASN A 405 14.07 4.25 -18.03
C ASN A 405 14.88 5.11 -17.04
N GLY A 406 14.37 5.28 -15.81
CA GLY A 406 15.09 5.95 -14.72
C GLY A 406 16.37 5.20 -14.29
N ASP A 407 16.30 3.88 -14.10
CA ASP A 407 17.47 3.09 -13.70
C ASP A 407 18.54 3.05 -14.79
N ARG A 408 18.13 2.83 -16.05
CA ARG A 408 19.04 2.86 -17.21
C ARG A 408 19.74 4.20 -17.35
N ALA A 409 19.01 5.33 -17.27
CA ALA A 409 19.61 6.66 -17.40
C ALA A 409 20.70 6.91 -16.34
N ARG A 410 20.43 6.54 -15.08
CA ARG A 410 21.42 6.60 -13.97
C ARG A 410 22.64 5.72 -14.23
N LYS A 411 22.41 4.47 -14.65
CA LYS A 411 23.48 3.47 -14.79
C LYS A 411 24.33 3.65 -16.06
N THR A 412 23.77 4.16 -17.15
CA THR A 412 24.55 4.50 -18.36
C THR A 412 25.69 5.44 -18.00
N THR A 413 25.42 6.50 -17.23
CA THR A 413 26.43 7.44 -16.71
C THR A 413 27.52 6.76 -15.88
N LEU A 414 27.18 5.76 -15.06
CA LEU A 414 28.19 4.99 -14.30
C LEU A 414 29.09 4.14 -15.22
N VAL A 415 28.54 3.57 -16.29
CA VAL A 415 29.27 2.72 -17.26
C VAL A 415 30.10 3.55 -18.26
N GLU A 416 29.63 4.74 -18.64
CA GLU A 416 30.34 5.67 -19.52
C GLU A 416 31.56 6.31 -18.86
N TYR A 417 31.52 6.47 -17.53
CA TYR A 417 32.59 7.05 -16.71
C TYR A 417 33.33 6.01 -15.84
N GLY A 418 33.24 4.71 -16.17
CA GLY A 418 34.10 3.66 -15.61
C GLY A 418 33.86 3.30 -14.14
N PHE A 419 32.70 3.62 -13.57
CA PHE A 419 32.34 3.21 -12.19
C PHE A 419 31.82 1.77 -12.11
N ARG A 420 31.29 1.23 -13.22
CA ARG A 420 30.74 -0.14 -13.35
C ARG A 420 30.95 -0.70 -14.76
N LEU A 421 30.93 -2.03 -14.89
CA LEU A 421 30.90 -2.74 -16.18
C LEU A 421 29.55 -2.55 -16.90
N PRO A 422 29.49 -2.66 -18.24
CA PRO A 422 28.24 -2.71 -19.01
C PRO A 422 27.19 -3.68 -18.43
N SER A 423 27.59 -4.84 -17.89
CA SER A 423 26.73 -5.80 -17.20
C SER A 423 25.87 -5.22 -16.09
N ALA A 424 26.28 -4.11 -15.47
CA ALA A 424 25.50 -3.46 -14.41
C ALA A 424 24.16 -2.90 -14.92
N LEU A 425 24.02 -2.67 -16.23
CA LEU A 425 22.77 -2.31 -16.91
C LEU A 425 21.78 -3.49 -17.01
N ASP A 426 22.27 -4.73 -16.96
CA ASP A 426 21.44 -5.95 -17.03
C ASP A 426 20.88 -6.35 -15.65
N ASN A 427 21.43 -5.82 -14.57
CA ASN A 427 20.70 -5.68 -13.30
C ASN A 427 19.78 -4.47 -13.41
N ARG A 428 18.46 -4.68 -13.41
CA ARG A 428 17.47 -3.64 -13.69
C ARG A 428 16.08 -4.11 -13.26
N PRO A 429 15.07 -3.24 -13.21
CA PRO A 429 13.69 -3.69 -13.32
C PRO A 429 13.40 -4.19 -14.75
N LEU A 430 12.30 -4.93 -14.88
CA LEU A 430 11.74 -5.29 -16.19
C LEU A 430 11.40 -4.05 -17.01
N LYS A 431 11.53 -4.16 -18.34
CA LYS A 431 10.87 -3.22 -19.26
C LYS A 431 9.36 -3.48 -19.24
N PHE A 432 8.54 -2.53 -19.66
CA PHE A 432 7.08 -2.74 -19.66
C PHE A 432 6.69 -3.92 -20.58
N GLU A 433 7.32 -4.03 -21.74
CA GLU A 433 7.13 -5.07 -22.75
C GLU A 433 7.69 -6.45 -22.34
N GLU A 434 8.40 -6.51 -21.20
CA GLU A 434 8.85 -7.75 -20.56
C GLU A 434 7.93 -8.15 -19.40
N PHE A 435 7.37 -7.17 -18.69
CA PHE A 435 6.36 -7.41 -17.67
C PHE A 435 5.00 -7.78 -18.29
N GLU A 436 4.61 -7.13 -19.39
CA GLU A 436 3.41 -7.45 -20.19
C GLU A 436 3.40 -8.91 -20.66
N LYS A 437 4.56 -9.49 -21.00
CA LYS A 437 4.71 -10.92 -21.35
C LYS A 437 4.58 -11.86 -20.15
N LYS A 438 4.64 -11.34 -18.92
CA LYS A 438 4.41 -12.07 -17.66
C LYS A 438 3.01 -11.81 -17.10
N MET A 439 2.30 -10.79 -17.58
CA MET A 439 0.88 -10.59 -17.31
C MET A 439 0.08 -11.73 -17.96
N ARG A 440 -0.66 -12.50 -17.16
CA ARG A 440 -1.41 -13.68 -17.63
C ARG A 440 -2.91 -13.41 -17.67
N GLN A 441 -3.48 -13.24 -16.48
CA GLN A 441 -4.84 -12.74 -16.26
C GLN A 441 -4.76 -11.57 -15.28
N VAL A 442 -5.11 -10.38 -15.75
CA VAL A 442 -5.01 -9.13 -15.00
C VAL A 442 -6.37 -8.46 -14.90
N VAL A 443 -6.72 -8.05 -13.68
CA VAL A 443 -7.80 -7.09 -13.43
C VAL A 443 -7.16 -5.72 -13.16
N PHE A 444 -7.34 -4.78 -14.09
CA PHE A 444 -7.03 -3.37 -13.85
C PHE A 444 -8.10 -2.78 -12.94
N VAL A 445 -7.72 -2.12 -11.84
CA VAL A 445 -8.69 -1.56 -10.88
C VAL A 445 -8.50 -0.05 -10.80
N SER A 446 -9.48 0.73 -11.26
CA SER A 446 -9.45 2.20 -11.11
C SER A 446 -10.80 2.86 -11.39
N ALA A 447 -11.06 4.00 -10.75
CA ALA A 447 -12.18 4.87 -11.06
C ALA A 447 -12.02 5.65 -12.39
N THR A 448 -10.79 5.70 -12.93
CA THR A 448 -10.38 6.49 -14.10
C THR A 448 -9.31 5.79 -14.95
N PRO A 449 -9.61 4.62 -15.58
CA PRO A 449 -8.63 3.86 -16.37
C PRO A 449 -7.99 4.69 -17.50
N ALA A 450 -6.71 4.43 -17.76
CA ALA A 450 -5.94 5.10 -18.82
C ALA A 450 -6.03 4.37 -20.16
N ASP A 451 -5.29 4.88 -21.14
CA ASP A 451 -5.39 4.46 -22.53
C ASP A 451 -4.80 3.06 -22.80
N PHE A 452 -4.09 2.44 -21.85
CA PHE A 452 -3.65 1.05 -21.97
C PHE A 452 -4.82 0.11 -21.64
N GLU A 453 -5.43 0.29 -20.48
CA GLU A 453 -6.57 -0.49 -20.00
C GLU A 453 -7.75 -0.37 -20.96
N LYS A 454 -8.09 0.87 -21.39
CA LYS A 454 -9.16 1.16 -22.36
C LYS A 454 -8.97 0.50 -23.74
N ARG A 455 -7.74 0.11 -24.13
CA ARG A 455 -7.45 -0.55 -25.42
C ARG A 455 -7.31 -2.06 -25.31
N ASN A 456 -6.90 -2.57 -24.16
CA ASN A 456 -6.49 -3.97 -24.00
C ASN A 456 -7.48 -4.83 -23.19
N ALA A 457 -8.37 -4.24 -22.40
CA ALA A 457 -9.36 -5.00 -21.63
C ALA A 457 -10.45 -5.58 -22.57
N GLY A 458 -10.64 -6.91 -22.52
CA GLY A 458 -11.73 -7.58 -23.22
C GLY A 458 -13.10 -7.33 -22.59
N GLN A 459 -13.11 -6.90 -21.32
CA GLN A 459 -14.31 -6.64 -20.54
C GLN A 459 -14.08 -5.46 -19.57
N VAL A 460 -15.10 -4.60 -19.44
CA VAL A 460 -15.14 -3.53 -18.44
C VAL A 460 -16.34 -3.77 -17.53
N VAL A 461 -16.08 -3.90 -16.24
CA VAL A 461 -17.06 -4.15 -15.19
C VAL A 461 -17.25 -2.87 -14.38
N GLU A 462 -18.46 -2.30 -14.39
CA GLU A 462 -18.77 -1.12 -13.57
C GLU A 462 -19.00 -1.49 -12.11
N GLN A 463 -18.43 -0.69 -11.19
CA GLN A 463 -18.78 -0.72 -9.78
C GLN A 463 -18.88 0.72 -9.24
N VAL A 464 -20.01 1.36 -9.52
CA VAL A 464 -20.25 2.78 -9.19
C VAL A 464 -21.24 2.95 -8.02
N VAL A 465 -22.15 2.01 -7.80
CA VAL A 465 -23.06 2.02 -6.64
C VAL A 465 -22.29 1.61 -5.37
N ARG A 466 -22.37 2.45 -4.33
CA ARG A 466 -21.71 2.24 -3.03
C ARG A 466 -22.62 1.47 -2.06
N PRO A 467 -22.10 0.53 -1.25
CA PRO A 467 -22.88 -0.19 -0.23
C PRO A 467 -23.67 0.69 0.76
N THR A 468 -23.21 1.91 1.03
CA THR A 468 -23.86 2.85 1.96
C THR A 468 -24.90 3.78 1.30
N GLY A 469 -25.19 3.57 0.01
CA GLY A 469 -26.05 4.44 -0.80
C GLY A 469 -25.46 5.82 -1.11
N LEU A 470 -24.21 6.10 -0.72
CA LEU A 470 -23.56 7.39 -1.00
C LEU A 470 -23.38 7.63 -2.50
N VAL A 471 -23.77 8.82 -2.94
CA VAL A 471 -23.77 9.27 -4.33
C VAL A 471 -22.53 10.10 -4.65
N ASP A 472 -22.14 10.14 -5.91
CA ASP A 472 -21.15 11.09 -6.44
C ASP A 472 -21.69 12.53 -6.25
N PRO A 473 -20.82 13.51 -5.94
CA PRO A 473 -21.23 14.82 -5.44
C PRO A 473 -21.96 15.67 -6.49
N LEU A 474 -22.63 16.74 -6.04
CA LEU A 474 -23.08 17.80 -6.93
C LEU A 474 -21.87 18.58 -7.45
N VAL A 475 -21.85 18.95 -8.74
CA VAL A 475 -20.78 19.74 -9.35
C VAL A 475 -21.32 21.08 -9.81
N GLU A 476 -20.71 22.17 -9.36
CA GLU A 476 -20.99 23.54 -9.81
C GLU A 476 -19.78 24.11 -10.54
N VAL A 477 -20.02 24.96 -11.55
CA VAL A 477 -18.98 25.76 -12.21
C VAL A 477 -19.24 27.24 -11.91
N ARG A 478 -18.23 27.97 -11.43
CA ARG A 478 -18.31 29.39 -11.06
C ARG A 478 -17.18 30.19 -11.74
N PRO A 479 -17.35 31.50 -12.00
CA PRO A 479 -16.30 32.32 -12.62
C PRO A 479 -15.00 32.35 -11.79
N ALA A 480 -13.83 32.36 -12.44
CA ALA A 480 -12.55 32.36 -11.74
C ALA A 480 -12.21 33.74 -11.15
N THR A 481 -12.75 34.83 -11.70
CA THR A 481 -12.48 36.24 -11.31
C THR A 481 -12.55 36.52 -9.81
N HIS A 482 -13.47 35.87 -9.09
CA HIS A 482 -13.71 36.06 -7.65
C HIS A 482 -13.58 34.75 -6.85
N GLN A 483 -12.83 33.77 -7.36
CA GLN A 483 -12.76 32.42 -6.79
C GLN A 483 -12.28 32.38 -5.32
N VAL A 484 -11.46 33.35 -4.90
CA VAL A 484 -10.94 33.44 -3.53
C VAL A 484 -11.99 33.98 -2.55
N ASP A 485 -12.76 34.99 -2.94
CA ASP A 485 -13.83 35.57 -2.12
C ASP A 485 -15.01 34.58 -1.97
N ASP A 486 -15.36 33.91 -3.06
CA ASP A 486 -16.45 32.91 -3.12
C ASP A 486 -16.12 31.65 -2.31
N VAL A 487 -14.91 31.10 -2.43
CA VAL A 487 -14.49 29.93 -1.63
C VAL A 487 -14.36 30.27 -0.15
N LEU A 488 -13.96 31.49 0.21
CA LEU A 488 -13.94 31.96 1.61
C LEU A 488 -15.33 31.97 2.24
N GLN A 489 -16.40 32.22 1.48
CA GLN A 489 -17.76 32.10 1.99
C GLN A 489 -18.21 30.64 2.10
N GLU A 490 -18.04 29.82 1.06
CA GLU A 490 -18.42 28.39 1.13
C GLU A 490 -17.62 27.63 2.22
N ILE A 491 -16.39 28.07 2.57
CA ILE A 491 -15.66 27.60 3.75
C ILE A 491 -16.44 27.90 5.04
N ARG A 492 -16.88 29.15 5.25
CA ARG A 492 -17.62 29.54 6.46
C ARG A 492 -18.89 28.72 6.61
N ASP A 493 -19.63 28.58 5.50
CA ASP A 493 -20.86 27.78 5.42
C ASP A 493 -20.62 26.30 5.81
N ARG A 494 -19.42 25.73 5.57
CA ARG A 494 -19.06 24.36 6.02
C ARG A 494 -18.56 24.29 7.46
N VAL A 495 -17.83 25.30 7.93
CA VAL A 495 -17.37 25.39 9.33
C VAL A 495 -18.56 25.49 10.30
N GLU A 496 -19.61 26.21 9.93
CA GLU A 496 -20.86 26.32 10.72
C GLU A 496 -21.57 24.98 10.92
N ILE A 497 -21.44 24.04 9.99
CA ILE A 497 -21.99 22.67 10.07
C ILE A 497 -20.93 21.61 10.42
N HIS A 498 -19.74 22.05 10.86
CA HIS A 498 -18.60 21.23 11.31
C HIS A 498 -17.98 20.28 10.26
N GLU A 499 -18.16 20.58 8.98
CA GLU A 499 -17.58 19.81 7.87
C GLU A 499 -16.24 20.39 7.40
N ARG A 500 -15.50 19.62 6.58
CA ARG A 500 -14.16 19.99 6.08
C ARG A 500 -14.15 20.34 4.60
N VAL A 501 -13.17 21.17 4.21
CA VAL A 501 -12.98 21.64 2.83
C VAL A 501 -11.61 21.23 2.29
N LEU A 502 -11.58 20.69 1.07
CA LEU A 502 -10.36 20.49 0.30
C LEU A 502 -10.29 21.53 -0.83
N ILE A 503 -9.14 22.15 -1.03
CA ILE A 503 -8.90 23.08 -2.14
C ILE A 503 -7.73 22.58 -2.98
N THR A 504 -7.85 22.56 -4.30
CA THR A 504 -6.74 22.27 -5.21
C THR A 504 -6.31 23.49 -6.03
N THR A 505 -5.04 23.87 -5.91
CA THR A 505 -4.40 24.91 -6.71
C THR A 505 -3.49 24.31 -7.78
N LEU A 506 -2.83 25.15 -8.58
CA LEU A 506 -1.91 24.70 -9.65
C LEU A 506 -0.43 24.68 -9.23
N THR A 507 -0.02 25.39 -8.17
CA THR A 507 1.39 25.55 -7.78
C THR A 507 1.58 25.61 -6.27
N LYS A 508 2.78 25.27 -5.78
CA LYS A 508 3.16 25.32 -4.35
C LYS A 508 2.92 26.71 -3.77
N ARG A 509 3.52 27.72 -4.40
CA ARG A 509 3.36 29.13 -4.07
C ARG A 509 1.89 29.58 -3.99
N MET A 510 1.01 29.08 -4.87
CA MET A 510 -0.43 29.40 -4.78
C MET A 510 -1.14 28.67 -3.64
N ALA A 511 -0.69 27.47 -3.25
CA ALA A 511 -1.20 26.80 -2.05
C ALA A 511 -0.76 27.53 -0.78
N GLU A 512 0.52 27.87 -0.67
CA GLU A 512 1.12 28.68 0.40
C GLU A 512 0.38 30.03 0.54
N GLN A 513 0.37 30.86 -0.51
CA GLN A 513 -0.24 32.20 -0.48
C GLN A 513 -1.76 32.18 -0.22
N LEU A 514 -2.47 31.12 -0.63
CA LEU A 514 -3.89 30.96 -0.30
C LEU A 514 -4.09 30.53 1.16
N THR A 515 -3.23 29.66 1.70
CA THR A 515 -3.24 29.32 3.13
C THR A 515 -2.95 30.55 3.99
N ASP A 516 -1.97 31.39 3.63
CA ASP A 516 -1.68 32.64 4.33
C ASP A 516 -2.92 33.57 4.32
N TYR A 517 -3.48 33.85 3.15
CA TYR A 517 -4.67 34.71 2.99
C TYR A 517 -5.90 34.19 3.76
N LEU A 518 -6.16 32.88 3.71
CA LEU A 518 -7.28 32.28 4.43
C LEU A 518 -7.07 32.35 5.96
N SER A 519 -5.82 32.15 6.42
CA SER A 519 -5.44 32.29 7.83
C SER A 519 -5.61 33.74 8.33
N ASP A 520 -5.18 34.74 7.55
CA ASP A 520 -5.39 36.17 7.85
C ASP A 520 -6.87 36.54 7.91
N ASN A 521 -7.73 35.83 7.17
CA ASN A 521 -9.19 35.97 7.19
C ASN A 521 -9.89 35.09 8.27
N GLY A 522 -9.12 34.52 9.20
CA GLY A 522 -9.62 33.79 10.37
C GLY A 522 -10.00 32.32 10.14
N VAL A 523 -9.68 31.75 8.98
CA VAL A 523 -9.92 30.33 8.68
C VAL A 523 -8.81 29.47 9.31
N LYS A 524 -9.18 28.36 9.95
CA LYS A 524 -8.18 27.35 10.34
C LYS A 524 -7.76 26.54 9.11
N VAL A 525 -6.53 26.77 8.63
CA VAL A 525 -6.06 26.21 7.35
C VAL A 525 -4.62 25.67 7.42
N ARG A 526 -4.34 24.67 6.58
CA ARG A 526 -2.99 24.17 6.26
C ARG A 526 -2.86 23.94 4.75
N TYR A 527 -1.62 23.86 4.26
CA TYR A 527 -1.33 23.41 2.89
C TYR A 527 -0.75 21.99 2.85
N LEU A 528 -0.78 21.35 1.67
CA LEU A 528 -0.15 20.05 1.43
C LEU A 528 0.46 19.95 0.02
N HIS A 529 1.79 19.96 -0.03
CA HIS A 529 2.60 19.90 -1.26
C HIS A 529 3.81 18.95 -1.11
N SER A 530 4.53 18.68 -2.20
CA SER A 530 5.57 17.63 -2.29
C SER A 530 6.74 17.72 -1.32
N ASP A 531 6.95 18.87 -0.68
CA ASP A 531 8.15 19.14 0.13
C ASP A 531 7.87 18.98 1.65
N ILE A 532 6.62 18.64 2.01
CA ILE A 532 6.21 18.18 3.33
C ILE A 532 6.57 16.70 3.47
N ASP A 533 7.12 16.29 4.62
CA ASP A 533 7.51 14.90 4.86
C ASP A 533 6.27 13.99 4.97
N THR A 534 6.45 12.68 4.77
CA THR A 534 5.37 11.69 4.88
C THR A 534 4.76 11.67 6.29
N VAL A 535 5.55 11.95 7.33
CA VAL A 535 5.08 12.11 8.72
C VAL A 535 4.11 13.26 8.85
N GLU A 536 4.60 14.46 8.55
CA GLU A 536 3.87 15.72 8.66
C GLU A 536 2.61 15.69 7.78
N ARG A 537 2.66 15.01 6.63
CA ARG A 537 1.47 14.71 5.83
C ARG A 537 0.44 13.87 6.56
N VAL A 538 0.83 12.79 7.26
CA VAL A 538 -0.10 11.96 8.04
C VAL A 538 -0.69 12.76 9.20
N GLU A 539 0.12 13.55 9.90
CA GLU A 539 -0.34 14.42 10.98
C GLU A 539 -1.33 15.48 10.49
N ILE A 540 -1.01 16.21 9.42
CA ILE A 540 -1.91 17.20 8.78
C ILE A 540 -3.25 16.55 8.38
N LEU A 541 -3.24 15.32 7.87
CA LEU A 541 -4.46 14.61 7.47
C LEU A 541 -5.28 14.12 8.68
N ARG A 542 -4.63 13.65 9.74
CA ARG A 542 -5.26 13.31 11.04
C ARG A 542 -5.92 14.55 11.66
N ASP A 543 -5.20 15.66 11.70
CA ASP A 543 -5.61 16.91 12.33
C ASP A 543 -6.79 17.59 11.58
N LEU A 544 -6.89 17.40 10.26
CA LEU A 544 -8.09 17.77 9.49
C LEU A 544 -9.31 16.93 9.92
N ARG A 545 -9.16 15.62 10.13
CA ARG A 545 -10.26 14.76 10.62
C ARG A 545 -10.70 15.16 12.02
N LEU A 546 -9.75 15.38 12.93
CA LEU A 546 -10.00 15.84 14.30
C LEU A 546 -10.65 17.24 14.38
N GLY A 547 -10.52 18.08 13.36
CA GLY A 547 -11.02 19.47 13.40
C GLY A 547 -10.09 20.44 14.13
N THR A 548 -8.82 20.05 14.31
CA THR A 548 -7.72 20.97 14.67
C THR A 548 -7.67 22.14 13.68
N PHE A 549 -7.92 21.85 12.40
CA PHE A 549 -8.19 22.83 11.35
C PHE A 549 -9.25 22.30 10.37
N ASP A 550 -9.81 23.20 9.55
CA ASP A 550 -11.04 22.95 8.77
C ASP A 550 -10.82 22.86 7.25
N VAL A 551 -9.74 23.48 6.75
CA VAL A 551 -9.45 23.60 5.32
C VAL A 551 -8.04 23.12 4.97
N LEU A 552 -7.92 22.26 3.95
CA LEU A 552 -6.63 21.79 3.44
C LEU A 552 -6.41 22.21 1.97
N VAL A 553 -5.37 23.00 1.73
CA VAL A 553 -5.02 23.53 0.40
C VAL A 553 -3.88 22.71 -0.23
N GLY A 554 -4.16 21.95 -1.27
CA GLY A 554 -3.18 21.08 -1.92
C GLY A 554 -2.99 21.37 -3.41
N ILE A 555 -2.11 20.58 -4.04
CA ILE A 555 -1.89 20.57 -5.49
C ILE A 555 -2.36 19.21 -6.04
N ASN A 556 -1.47 18.23 -6.09
CA ASN A 556 -1.74 16.86 -6.56
C ASN A 556 -1.94 15.85 -5.40
N LEU A 557 -1.47 16.17 -4.19
CA LEU A 557 -1.45 15.24 -3.04
C LEU A 557 -2.83 14.93 -2.44
N LEU A 558 -3.89 15.57 -2.94
CA LEU A 558 -5.29 15.29 -2.59
C LEU A 558 -5.93 14.24 -3.52
N ARG A 559 -5.22 13.78 -4.57
CA ARG A 559 -5.73 12.87 -5.60
C ARG A 559 -5.87 11.42 -5.15
N GLU A 560 -4.99 10.92 -4.29
CA GLU A 560 -4.79 9.49 -3.99
C GLU A 560 -4.77 9.22 -2.48
N GLY A 561 -5.21 8.02 -2.05
CA GLY A 561 -5.11 7.54 -0.66
C GLY A 561 -5.97 8.24 0.41
N LEU A 562 -6.52 9.42 0.15
CA LEU A 562 -7.23 10.21 1.17
C LEU A 562 -8.67 9.72 1.43
N ASP A 563 -8.86 8.98 2.52
CA ASP A 563 -10.17 8.58 3.04
C ASP A 563 -10.59 9.49 4.21
N ILE A 564 -11.37 10.53 3.88
CA ILE A 564 -11.79 11.59 4.81
C ILE A 564 -13.30 11.81 4.65
N PRO A 565 -14.17 11.04 5.34
CA PRO A 565 -15.62 11.21 5.29
C PRO A 565 -16.11 12.57 5.82
N GLU A 566 -15.26 13.30 6.55
CA GLU A 566 -15.53 14.61 7.11
C GLU A 566 -15.55 15.73 6.04
N VAL A 567 -15.01 15.48 4.84
CA VAL A 567 -15.00 16.44 3.72
C VAL A 567 -16.32 16.41 2.97
N SER A 568 -17.02 17.55 2.93
CA SER A 568 -18.21 17.75 2.09
C SER A 568 -17.98 18.66 0.89
N LEU A 569 -16.92 19.48 0.90
CA LEU A 569 -16.64 20.43 -0.18
C LEU A 569 -15.24 20.23 -0.78
N VAL A 570 -15.19 20.14 -2.11
CA VAL A 570 -13.95 20.19 -2.89
C VAL A 570 -13.97 21.38 -3.84
N ALA A 571 -13.09 22.36 -3.61
CA ALA A 571 -12.87 23.47 -4.53
C ALA A 571 -11.69 23.18 -5.47
N ILE A 572 -11.90 23.42 -6.76
CA ILE A 572 -10.89 23.30 -7.81
C ILE A 572 -10.68 24.69 -8.40
N LEU A 573 -9.64 25.38 -7.93
CA LEU A 573 -9.28 26.70 -8.46
C LEU A 573 -8.71 26.57 -9.87
N ASP A 574 -8.91 27.58 -10.72
CA ASP A 574 -8.35 27.61 -12.08
C ASP A 574 -8.62 26.31 -12.88
N ALA A 575 -9.86 25.83 -12.83
CA ALA A 575 -10.28 24.54 -13.38
C ALA A 575 -10.16 24.45 -14.91
N ASP A 576 -10.16 25.59 -15.60
CA ASP A 576 -10.02 25.69 -17.07
C ASP A 576 -8.57 25.70 -17.58
N LYS A 577 -7.57 25.66 -16.68
CA LYS A 577 -6.15 25.65 -17.06
C LYS A 577 -5.70 24.22 -17.38
N GLU A 578 -5.93 23.79 -18.61
CA GLU A 578 -5.64 22.43 -19.07
C GLU A 578 -4.16 22.02 -18.86
N GLY A 579 -3.99 20.74 -18.51
CA GLY A 579 -2.70 20.16 -18.10
C GLY A 579 -2.93 18.99 -17.14
N PHE A 580 -1.86 18.39 -16.63
CA PHE A 580 -1.95 17.19 -15.79
C PHE A 580 -2.87 17.33 -14.55
N LEU A 581 -2.94 18.53 -13.96
CA LEU A 581 -3.77 18.79 -12.77
C LEU A 581 -5.26 19.03 -13.09
N ARG A 582 -5.64 19.22 -14.35
CA ARG A 582 -7.00 19.57 -14.81
C ARG A 582 -7.54 18.71 -15.96
N ALA A 583 -6.81 17.68 -16.38
CA ALA A 583 -7.30 16.68 -17.32
C ALA A 583 -8.52 15.89 -16.77
N GLU A 584 -9.36 15.36 -17.66
CA GLU A 584 -10.53 14.49 -17.41
C GLU A 584 -10.40 13.61 -16.14
N ARG A 585 -9.40 12.72 -16.13
CA ARG A 585 -9.13 11.79 -15.01
C ARG A 585 -8.86 12.52 -13.68
N SER A 586 -8.07 13.59 -13.73
CA SER A 586 -7.66 14.39 -12.57
C SER A 586 -8.82 15.12 -11.92
N LEU A 587 -9.75 15.64 -12.72
CA LEU A 587 -10.97 16.26 -12.22
C LEU A 587 -11.88 15.21 -11.56
N ILE A 588 -12.16 14.08 -12.23
CA ILE A 588 -13.00 12.99 -11.66
C ILE A 588 -12.44 12.49 -10.32
N GLN A 589 -11.12 12.28 -10.21
CA GLN A 589 -10.49 11.86 -8.95
C GLN A 589 -10.59 12.91 -7.83
N THR A 590 -10.50 14.19 -8.18
CA THR A 590 -10.56 15.31 -7.23
C THR A 590 -12.00 15.50 -6.74
N ILE A 591 -12.96 15.56 -7.66
CA ILE A 591 -14.42 15.57 -7.38
C ILE A 591 -14.79 14.40 -6.47
N GLY A 592 -14.29 13.19 -6.78
CA GLY A 592 -14.52 11.97 -6.01
C GLY A 592 -14.05 11.98 -4.55
N ARG A 593 -13.35 13.03 -4.07
CA ARG A 593 -13.00 13.20 -2.64
C ARG A 593 -14.20 13.66 -1.80
N ALA A 594 -15.16 14.39 -2.38
CA ALA A 594 -16.41 14.75 -1.69
C ALA A 594 -17.43 13.59 -1.62
N ALA A 595 -17.22 12.51 -2.36
CA ALA A 595 -18.18 11.39 -2.51
C ALA A 595 -18.28 10.44 -1.28
N ARG A 596 -17.65 10.79 -0.15
CA ARG A 596 -17.76 10.04 1.13
C ARG A 596 -18.69 10.71 2.16
N ASN A 597 -19.20 11.91 1.86
CA ASN A 597 -20.14 12.66 2.69
C ASN A 597 -21.49 12.83 1.94
N ILE A 598 -22.60 12.71 2.66
CA ILE A 598 -23.96 12.92 2.15
C ILE A 598 -24.20 14.33 1.56
N ASN A 599 -23.51 15.35 2.08
CA ASN A 599 -23.54 16.75 1.63
C ASN A 599 -22.52 17.04 0.51
N GLY A 600 -21.93 16.01 -0.09
CA GLY A 600 -20.83 16.09 -1.06
C GLY A 600 -21.09 17.05 -2.23
N LYS A 601 -20.23 18.06 -2.36
CA LYS A 601 -20.22 19.10 -3.39
C LYS A 601 -18.80 19.33 -3.93
N ALA A 602 -18.69 19.59 -5.23
CA ALA A 602 -17.49 20.09 -5.87
C ALA A 602 -17.78 21.42 -6.58
N ILE A 603 -16.85 22.38 -6.48
CA ILE A 603 -16.93 23.67 -7.20
C ILE A 603 -15.69 23.81 -8.08
N LEU A 604 -15.90 24.00 -9.38
CA LEU A 604 -14.86 24.23 -10.38
C LEU A 604 -14.86 25.72 -10.76
N TYR A 605 -13.80 26.43 -10.40
CA TYR A 605 -13.68 27.85 -10.71
C TYR A 605 -13.00 28.03 -12.08
N ALA A 606 -13.75 28.53 -13.06
CA ALA A 606 -13.36 28.58 -14.46
C ALA A 606 -14.11 29.69 -15.20
N ASP A 607 -13.43 30.35 -16.13
CA ASP A 607 -14.06 31.32 -17.04
C ASP A 607 -14.52 30.65 -18.35
N LYS A 608 -14.09 29.42 -18.61
CA LYS A 608 -14.41 28.63 -19.81
C LYS A 608 -14.61 27.16 -19.49
N MET A 609 -15.64 26.54 -20.08
CA MET A 609 -15.82 25.09 -20.04
C MET A 609 -14.82 24.41 -20.99
N THR A 610 -13.85 23.69 -20.45
CA THR A 610 -12.92 22.86 -21.25
C THR A 610 -13.53 21.50 -21.59
N GLU A 611 -12.95 20.80 -22.56
CA GLU A 611 -13.34 19.42 -22.89
C GLU A 611 -13.05 18.48 -21.71
N SER A 612 -11.92 18.69 -21.01
CA SER A 612 -11.57 17.97 -19.78
C SER A 612 -12.61 18.15 -18.67
N MET A 613 -13.11 19.37 -18.47
CA MET A 613 -14.17 19.68 -17.50
C MET A 613 -15.50 19.04 -17.90
N ARG A 614 -15.93 19.21 -19.15
CA ARG A 614 -17.20 18.67 -19.67
C ARG A 614 -17.32 17.18 -19.35
N ARG A 615 -16.35 16.38 -19.79
CA ARG A 615 -16.37 14.92 -19.59
C ARG A 615 -16.33 14.49 -18.13
N ALA A 616 -15.63 15.24 -17.28
CA ALA A 616 -15.59 14.99 -15.86
C ALA A 616 -16.94 15.27 -15.17
N ILE A 617 -17.66 16.30 -15.61
CA ILE A 617 -19.02 16.62 -15.16
C ILE A 617 -20.00 15.55 -15.67
N ASP A 618 -20.02 15.30 -16.99
CA ASP A 618 -20.92 14.33 -17.64
C ASP A 618 -20.84 12.92 -16.99
N GLU A 619 -19.62 12.43 -16.71
CA GLU A 619 -19.41 11.13 -16.05
C GLU A 619 -19.80 11.14 -14.56
N THR A 620 -19.61 12.26 -13.86
CA THR A 620 -20.04 12.41 -12.45
C THR A 620 -21.58 12.43 -12.36
N GLU A 621 -22.25 13.17 -13.25
CA GLU A 621 -23.71 13.22 -13.32
C GLU A 621 -24.32 11.86 -13.72
N ARG A 622 -23.72 11.15 -14.69
CA ARG A 622 -24.11 9.78 -15.06
C ARG A 622 -24.05 8.82 -13.87
N ARG A 623 -22.94 8.84 -13.12
CA ARG A 623 -22.75 8.02 -11.90
C ARG A 623 -23.80 8.38 -10.84
N ARG A 624 -23.95 9.67 -10.55
CA ARG A 624 -24.92 10.19 -9.57
C ARG A 624 -26.35 9.77 -9.92
N ALA A 625 -26.75 9.84 -11.20
CA ALA A 625 -28.06 9.39 -11.66
C ALA A 625 -28.27 7.87 -11.44
N LYS A 626 -27.32 7.02 -11.85
CA LYS A 626 -27.40 5.56 -11.63
C LYS A 626 -27.49 5.20 -10.14
N GLN A 627 -26.72 5.88 -9.29
CA GLN A 627 -26.73 5.67 -7.84
C GLN A 627 -28.05 6.11 -7.19
N ILE A 628 -28.60 7.27 -7.57
CA ILE A 628 -29.90 7.74 -7.08
C ILE A 628 -31.01 6.78 -7.50
N GLN A 629 -31.01 6.31 -8.75
CA GLN A 629 -32.00 5.37 -9.25
C GLN A 629 -31.95 4.04 -8.48
N HIS A 630 -30.76 3.46 -8.28
CA HIS A 630 -30.59 2.25 -7.47
C HIS A 630 -31.08 2.44 -6.03
N ASN A 631 -30.76 3.57 -5.40
CA ASN A 631 -31.21 3.87 -4.04
C ASN A 631 -32.75 3.94 -3.95
N LEU A 632 -33.42 4.51 -4.95
CA LEU A 632 -34.89 4.57 -5.01
C LEU A 632 -35.50 3.18 -5.23
N GLU A 633 -34.92 2.36 -6.10
CA GLU A 633 -35.37 1.00 -6.40
C GLU A 633 -35.19 0.03 -5.21
N GLN A 634 -34.12 0.18 -4.43
CA GLN A 634 -33.80 -0.67 -3.29
C GLN A 634 -34.24 -0.08 -1.93
N GLY A 635 -34.84 1.11 -1.90
CA GLY A 635 -35.27 1.78 -0.67
C GLY A 635 -34.12 2.23 0.24
N ILE A 636 -32.92 2.46 -0.31
CA ILE A 636 -31.71 2.79 0.45
C ILE A 636 -31.64 4.29 0.74
N THR A 637 -31.70 4.66 2.03
CA THR A 637 -31.33 6.01 2.48
C THR A 637 -29.80 6.13 2.58
N PRO A 638 -29.15 7.07 1.88
CA PRO A 638 -27.70 7.26 1.94
C PRO A 638 -27.19 7.55 3.36
N ARG A 639 -26.00 7.03 3.71
CA ARG A 639 -25.36 7.26 5.02
C ARG A 639 -23.86 7.59 4.87
N SER A 640 -23.42 8.71 5.44
CA SER A 640 -22.00 9.06 5.56
C SER A 640 -21.23 7.98 6.35
N VAL A 641 -20.00 7.66 5.91
CA VAL A 641 -19.20 6.61 6.55
C VAL A 641 -18.61 7.11 7.87
N LYS A 642 -19.12 6.62 9.01
CA LYS A 642 -18.48 6.83 10.33
C LYS A 642 -17.26 5.92 10.49
N LYS A 643 -16.15 6.25 9.80
CA LYS A 643 -14.84 5.61 10.04
C LYS A 643 -14.28 6.17 11.34
N GLN A 644 -13.92 5.33 12.32
CA GLN A 644 -13.32 5.82 13.56
C GLN A 644 -12.10 6.71 13.26
N ILE A 645 -11.95 7.78 14.03
CA ILE A 645 -10.68 8.48 14.17
C ILE A 645 -10.00 7.77 15.35
N ARG A 646 -8.80 7.21 15.14
CA ARG A 646 -7.99 6.68 16.25
C ARG A 646 -7.46 7.89 17.01
N GLU A 647 -8.08 8.18 18.16
CA GLU A 647 -7.81 9.40 18.93
C GLU A 647 -6.45 9.31 19.62
N LEU A 648 -5.51 10.12 19.15
CA LEU A 648 -4.17 10.26 19.73
C LEU A 648 -4.21 11.26 20.90
N ILE A 649 -4.82 10.83 22.01
CA ILE A 649 -4.75 11.43 23.35
C ILE A 649 -5.32 12.87 23.49
N ASP A 650 -6.46 13.00 24.18
CA ASP A 650 -6.54 13.94 25.33
C ASP A 650 -7.49 13.37 26.41
N GLY A 651 -7.30 13.75 27.68
CA GLY A 651 -7.78 12.97 28.82
C GLY A 651 -8.67 13.70 29.83
N VAL A 652 -9.98 13.41 29.83
CA VAL A 652 -10.90 13.79 30.92
C VAL A 652 -11.84 12.65 31.34
N TYR A 653 -11.57 12.08 32.51
CA TYR A 653 -12.42 11.29 33.41
C TYR A 653 -13.75 10.64 32.92
N SER A 654 -13.79 9.31 32.97
CA SER A 654 -14.65 8.60 33.94
C SER A 654 -14.00 7.29 34.39
N GLU A 655 -14.41 6.73 35.55
CA GLU A 655 -13.68 5.61 36.18
C GLU A 655 -14.26 4.21 35.92
N LYS A 656 -13.34 3.23 35.87
CA LYS A 656 -13.38 1.87 36.47
C LYS A 656 -13.48 0.60 35.60
N SER A 657 -13.60 0.66 34.28
CA SER A 657 -13.42 -0.54 33.42
C SER A 657 -12.29 -0.42 32.38
N ALA A 658 -12.09 0.75 31.78
CA ALA A 658 -11.31 0.90 30.55
C ALA A 658 -9.76 0.91 30.70
N LYS A 659 -9.18 0.36 31.78
CA LYS A 659 -7.74 0.56 32.09
C LYS A 659 -6.77 -0.21 31.20
N ASP A 660 -7.18 -1.34 30.64
CA ASP A 660 -6.34 -2.14 29.74
C ASP A 660 -6.57 -1.72 28.27
N ASP A 661 -7.82 -1.47 27.87
CA ASP A 661 -8.17 -1.02 26.51
C ASP A 661 -7.60 0.36 26.16
N LEU A 662 -7.70 1.35 27.08
CA LEU A 662 -7.15 2.70 26.85
C LEU A 662 -5.64 2.69 26.65
N LYS A 663 -4.94 1.71 27.23
CA LYS A 663 -3.49 1.60 27.12
C LYS A 663 -3.08 1.13 25.72
N ASN A 664 -3.72 0.08 25.25
CA ASN A 664 -3.52 -0.46 23.91
C ASN A 664 -3.91 0.57 22.82
N ALA A 665 -5.00 1.33 23.03
CA ALA A 665 -5.44 2.38 22.13
C ALA A 665 -4.46 3.56 22.05
N ALA A 666 -3.93 4.04 23.19
CA ALA A 666 -2.96 5.13 23.22
C ALA A 666 -1.62 4.73 22.56
N GLU A 667 -1.12 3.51 22.85
CA GLU A 667 0.07 2.97 22.20
C GLU A 667 -0.17 2.78 20.67
N THR A 668 -1.37 2.37 20.23
CA THR A 668 -1.72 2.25 18.80
C THR A 668 -1.60 3.57 18.04
N ALA A 669 -2.15 4.65 18.58
CA ALA A 669 -2.24 5.91 17.87
C ALA A 669 -0.89 6.67 17.83
N GLU A 670 -0.04 6.51 18.86
CA GLU A 670 1.36 7.01 18.84
C GLU A 670 2.16 6.40 17.68
N VAL A 671 1.84 5.15 17.32
CA VAL A 671 2.52 4.35 16.31
C VAL A 671 2.08 4.67 14.88
N GLU A 672 0.79 4.90 14.63
CA GLU A 672 0.29 5.35 13.32
C GLU A 672 0.78 6.75 12.94
N ALA A 673 1.15 7.58 13.93
CA ALA A 673 1.69 8.93 13.71
C ALA A 673 3.22 8.97 13.54
N MET A 674 3.94 7.89 13.87
CA MET A 674 5.40 7.85 13.70
C MET A 674 5.81 7.78 12.23
N SER A 675 6.93 8.42 11.89
CA SER A 675 7.54 8.28 10.56
C SER A 675 8.03 6.84 10.35
N GLU A 676 8.14 6.34 9.11
CA GLU A 676 8.77 5.02 8.84
C GLU A 676 10.14 4.90 9.54
N LYS A 677 10.87 6.02 9.63
CA LYS A 677 12.19 6.16 10.24
C LYS A 677 12.16 6.19 11.78
N ASP A 678 11.14 6.80 12.39
CA ASP A 678 10.99 6.93 13.84
C ASP A 678 10.29 5.72 14.45
N LEU A 679 9.35 5.14 13.72
CA LEU A 679 8.86 3.78 13.93
C LEU A 679 10.00 2.77 13.86
N GLY A 680 10.81 2.82 12.80
CA GLY A 680 12.02 1.99 12.65
C GLY A 680 13.01 2.17 13.80
N ARG A 681 13.23 3.42 14.26
CA ARG A 681 14.02 3.72 15.47
C ARG A 681 13.36 3.15 16.73
N ARG A 682 12.04 3.26 16.88
CA ARG A 682 11.29 2.82 18.08
C ARG A 682 11.26 1.31 18.21
N ILE A 683 11.06 0.61 17.10
CA ILE A 683 11.23 -0.84 16.95
C ILE A 683 12.67 -1.22 17.34
N LYS A 684 13.71 -0.60 16.74
CA LYS A 684 15.11 -0.91 17.08
C LYS A 684 15.50 -0.54 18.52
N GLN A 685 14.86 0.47 19.13
CA GLN A 685 15.01 0.78 20.57
C GLN A 685 14.42 -0.31 21.46
N LEU A 686 13.19 -0.74 21.17
CA LEU A 686 12.49 -1.77 21.96
C LEU A 686 13.12 -3.15 21.75
N GLU A 687 13.59 -3.48 20.55
CA GLU A 687 14.42 -4.67 20.30
C GLU A 687 15.72 -4.64 21.10
N LYS A 688 16.42 -3.49 21.11
CA LYS A 688 17.61 -3.33 21.95
C LYS A 688 17.30 -3.50 23.43
N GLN A 689 16.22 -2.89 23.93
CA GLN A 689 15.79 -3.02 25.34
C GLN A 689 15.38 -4.46 25.69
N MET A 690 14.66 -5.15 24.80
CA MET A 690 14.28 -6.55 24.91
C MET A 690 15.51 -7.46 25.00
N LEU A 691 16.49 -7.27 24.10
CA LEU A 691 17.76 -8.00 24.10
C LEU A 691 18.62 -7.67 25.32
N GLU A 692 18.61 -6.43 25.79
CA GLU A 692 19.33 -5.98 27.00
C GLU A 692 18.73 -6.63 28.26
N HIS A 693 17.40 -6.63 28.42
CA HIS A 693 16.73 -7.37 29.49
C HIS A 693 17.00 -8.88 29.43
N ALA A 694 17.00 -9.49 28.23
CA ALA A 694 17.31 -10.91 28.07
C ALA A 694 18.78 -11.25 28.43
N ARG A 695 19.73 -10.42 28.02
CA ARG A 695 21.16 -10.54 28.41
C ARG A 695 21.35 -10.38 29.91
N ASN A 696 20.56 -9.52 30.55
CA ASN A 696 20.52 -9.33 32.01
C ASN A 696 19.70 -10.40 32.77
N LEU A 697 19.22 -11.45 32.08
CA LEU A 697 18.38 -12.55 32.61
C LEU A 697 17.02 -12.08 33.17
N GLU A 698 16.56 -10.88 32.82
CA GLU A 698 15.30 -10.29 33.26
C GLU A 698 14.13 -10.75 32.37
N PHE A 699 13.96 -12.08 32.22
CA PHE A 699 13.09 -12.68 31.21
C PHE A 699 11.63 -12.19 31.23
N GLU A 700 11.06 -11.85 32.40
CA GLU A 700 9.72 -11.24 32.47
C GLU A 700 9.66 -9.85 31.84
N LYS A 701 10.70 -9.03 31.99
CA LYS A 701 10.78 -7.72 31.36
C LYS A 701 11.03 -7.86 29.86
N ALA A 702 11.92 -8.77 29.48
CA ALA A 702 12.17 -9.10 28.08
C ALA A 702 10.87 -9.56 27.38
N ALA A 703 10.08 -10.43 28.02
CA ALA A 703 8.78 -10.86 27.51
C ALA A 703 7.79 -9.70 27.39
N ARG A 704 7.67 -8.82 28.39
CA ARG A 704 6.80 -7.62 28.29
C ARG A 704 7.22 -6.70 27.14
N VAL A 705 8.52 -6.45 26.95
CA VAL A 705 9.01 -5.62 25.84
C VAL A 705 8.84 -6.33 24.49
N ARG A 706 8.96 -7.68 24.42
CA ARG A 706 8.59 -8.47 23.24
C ARG A 706 7.11 -8.32 22.90
N ASP A 707 6.24 -8.36 23.90
CA ASP A 707 4.79 -8.29 23.69
C ASP A 707 4.38 -6.86 23.28
N GLN A 708 5.00 -5.83 23.85
CA GLN A 708 4.92 -4.45 23.35
C GLN A 708 5.48 -4.29 21.94
N LEU A 709 6.57 -4.98 21.58
CA LEU A 709 7.15 -4.96 20.23
C LEU A 709 6.26 -5.67 19.20
N ALA A 710 5.57 -6.74 19.59
CA ALA A 710 4.59 -7.44 18.77
C ALA A 710 3.35 -6.55 18.55
N HIS A 711 2.85 -5.90 19.59
CA HIS A 711 1.73 -4.97 19.52
C HIS A 711 2.09 -3.73 18.66
N LEU A 712 3.27 -3.14 18.86
CA LEU A 712 3.85 -2.08 18.01
C LEU A 712 3.89 -2.47 16.52
N ARG A 713 4.25 -3.71 16.22
CA ARG A 713 4.27 -4.23 14.83
C ARG A 713 2.85 -4.44 14.28
N GLU A 714 1.94 -4.97 15.09
CA GLU A 714 0.52 -5.13 14.76
C GLU A 714 -0.16 -3.81 14.44
N GLN A 715 0.14 -2.77 15.22
CA GLN A 715 -0.39 -1.42 15.03
C GLN A 715 0.18 -0.77 13.77
N ALA A 716 1.49 -0.91 13.53
CA ALA A 716 2.19 -0.24 12.42
C ALA A 716 1.99 -0.89 11.05
N PHE A 717 1.83 -2.21 10.98
CA PHE A 717 1.83 -2.98 9.73
C PHE A 717 0.56 -3.82 9.54
N GLY A 718 -0.40 -3.74 10.47
CA GLY A 718 -1.41 -4.79 10.65
C GLY A 718 -0.82 -5.99 11.40
N ALA A 719 -1.67 -6.86 11.94
CA ALA A 719 -1.27 -8.01 12.77
C ALA A 719 -0.06 -8.75 12.14
N PRO A 720 1.05 -8.92 12.87
CA PRO A 720 2.25 -9.56 12.32
C PRO A 720 1.88 -10.94 11.80
N GLY A 721 2.58 -11.40 10.77
CA GLY A 721 2.40 -12.75 10.24
C GLY A 721 2.81 -13.80 11.27
N THR A 722 1.90 -14.12 12.21
CA THR A 722 1.97 -15.34 13.00
C THR A 722 1.98 -16.48 12.00
N ASP A 723 3.15 -17.10 11.82
CA ASP A 723 3.26 -18.34 11.08
C ASP A 723 2.23 -19.29 11.71
N ASN A 724 1.26 -19.75 10.93
CA ASN A 724 0.17 -20.62 11.39
C ASN A 724 0.73 -22.03 11.67
N VAL A 725 1.50 -22.13 12.76
CA VAL A 725 2.11 -23.35 13.26
C VAL A 725 0.98 -24.25 13.72
N VAL A 726 0.58 -25.16 12.82
CA VAL A 726 -0.40 -26.20 13.12
C VAL A 726 0.12 -27.00 14.30
N LEU A 727 -0.57 -26.87 15.44
CA LEU A 727 -0.31 -27.66 16.63
C LEU A 727 -0.54 -29.12 16.27
N LEU A 728 0.55 -29.89 16.18
CA LEU A 728 0.45 -31.33 15.99
C LEU A 728 -0.28 -31.91 17.21
N PRO A 729 -1.34 -32.72 17.03
CA PRO A 729 -2.00 -33.37 18.16
C PRO A 729 -0.96 -34.21 18.91
N ALA A 730 -0.91 -34.06 20.23
CA ALA A 730 0.04 -34.80 21.06
C ALA A 730 -0.15 -36.30 20.82
N ALA A 731 0.89 -36.96 20.33
CA ALA A 731 0.84 -38.39 20.04
C ALA A 731 0.55 -39.15 21.34
N ASP A 732 -0.56 -39.89 21.35
CA ASP A 732 -1.05 -40.59 22.54
C ASP A 732 -0.04 -41.67 22.92
N ALA A 733 0.75 -41.42 23.97
CA ALA A 733 1.91 -42.23 24.37
C ALA A 733 1.51 -43.54 25.08
N ARG A 734 0.54 -44.26 24.50
CA ARG A 734 -0.07 -45.50 24.99
C ARG A 734 -0.52 -46.45 23.88
N LYS A 735 0.29 -46.64 22.82
CA LYS A 735 0.26 -47.85 21.96
C LYS A 735 1.48 -47.97 21.02
N ALA A 736 2.60 -48.39 21.62
CA ALA A 736 3.69 -49.13 20.98
C ALA A 736 4.25 -50.09 22.04
#